data_AF-A0A452Z399-F1
#
_entry.id   AF-A0A452Z399-F1
#
_cell.length_a   1.000
_cell.length_b   1.000
_cell.length_c   1.000
_cell.angle_alpha   90.00
_cell.angle_beta   90.00
_cell.angle_gamma   90.00
#
_symmetry.space_group_name_H-M   'P 1'
#
loop_
_entity.id
_entity.type
_entity.pdbx_description
1 polymer ?
#
loop_
_entity_poly.entity_id
_entity_poly.type
_entity_poly.pdbx_seq_one_letter_code
_entity_poly.pdbx_strand_id
1 'polypeptide(L)'
;TMAAAVVVIMVLAAAVAAGGAATDQAAPQRILLDTDMDTDDLLALMYILKQNRSEFELKAVTINVNAWSDAGHAVNHLYDILYMMGRDDILVGIGGDGGISDAGTIYPNVGGYLPLIDQGITTVGDCRYRKAVPLEGGGRLDIDTNWGIRRSFLPQGNRRYIPFQQPTTQQVMIDTISAGPTTVILTGSHTNFAIFLMTYPHLKGNVKHIYTMGGGVRSKNPTGCCPKDVTTACTPQQCGDIGNLFSSYSTNPYAEFNIFGDPFAAYQVFHSGIPITLVPLDATNTIPVNEEFFYAFQQHQSTFEAEYCFKSLKMARDTWSDDQFHASYFMWDSFTSGVAISGMRNDKDCLHGNDFAELEYMNITVITSNEPYGIYDGSNPLFDGHAVPKFGLKKGGVHSGHVQTGIVDSFCIIEGSRKGRCEDGYTKEISGLEAVRVRVATKAKSNVDKNSRLDREFFKSFLEVLTLRDNTGRFDITAQFPFYREVLYKPNFVNKSRGKVTIFDMDMSAGDFVSLIYLLKAPVEEIDLKGIFVSGNGWANAATIDIVYDILHMMGRDDIPVGRGTSTALGTGILGCKYVSAIPQGSGGLLDSDTLYGLARSLPRSPRRYTAENSVEHGAPRNTGNPELRQPLAFEVWQSVKKQLDPSEKITILTNGPLTNLANIVLSDRNASSVIKSVYVVGGHIRDENDSNGNVFTVPSNRYAEFNLFLDPLAAKVVLESTMDITLIPLSSQRKASSFQTLLESLEYAENTPESSFVLHLLSLLHDLQQKHRLYHHMTTTIPSQIAVVY
;
A
#
# COMPACT_ATOMS: atom_id res chain seq x y z
N THR A 1 -5.95 -3.24 -76.82
CA THR A 1 -5.65 -3.62 -75.43
C THR A 1 -4.19 -3.39 -75.02
N MET A 2 -3.53 -2.32 -75.50
CA MET A 2 -2.20 -1.91 -75.02
C MET A 2 -2.11 -0.42 -74.62
N ALA A 3 -3.19 0.35 -74.68
CA ALA A 3 -3.21 1.76 -74.27
C ALA A 3 -3.62 1.95 -72.80
N ALA A 4 -4.40 1.04 -72.22
CA ALA A 4 -4.86 1.14 -70.83
C ALA A 4 -3.77 0.74 -69.80
N ALA A 5 -2.82 -0.11 -70.19
CA ALA A 5 -1.76 -0.57 -69.29
C ALA A 5 -0.67 0.50 -69.05
N VAL A 6 -0.42 1.39 -70.02
CA VAL A 6 0.63 2.42 -69.93
C VAL A 6 0.20 3.60 -69.05
N VAL A 7 -1.10 3.93 -69.03
CA VAL A 7 -1.65 5.01 -68.20
C VAL A 7 -1.67 4.61 -66.72
N VAL A 8 -1.98 3.34 -66.41
CA VAL A 8 -1.97 2.84 -65.02
C VAL A 8 -0.55 2.82 -64.45
N ILE A 9 0.47 2.49 -65.26
CA ILE A 9 1.87 2.47 -64.81
C ILE A 9 2.43 3.89 -64.61
N MET A 10 2.03 4.88 -65.42
CA MET A 10 2.45 6.28 -65.20
C MET A 10 1.76 6.95 -64.00
N VAL A 11 0.50 6.60 -63.69
CA VAL A 11 -0.19 7.11 -62.49
C VAL A 11 0.39 6.49 -61.21
N LEU A 12 0.82 5.21 -61.25
CA LEU A 12 1.55 4.57 -60.14
C LEU A 12 2.96 5.14 -59.97
N ALA A 13 3.68 5.47 -61.06
CA ALA A 13 5.01 6.08 -60.95
C ALA A 13 4.98 7.54 -60.44
N ALA A 14 3.94 8.31 -60.79
CA ALA A 14 3.73 9.66 -60.25
C ALA A 14 3.25 9.65 -58.79
N ALA A 15 2.50 8.63 -58.36
CA ALA A 15 2.11 8.45 -56.96
C ALA A 15 3.28 8.02 -56.05
N VAL A 16 4.31 7.38 -56.61
CA VAL A 16 5.56 7.03 -55.88
C VAL A 16 6.52 8.23 -55.78
N ALA A 17 6.40 9.23 -56.65
CA ALA A 17 7.23 10.44 -56.63
C ALA A 17 6.61 11.63 -55.86
N ALA A 18 5.37 11.50 -55.37
CA ALA A 18 4.68 12.49 -54.53
C ALA A 18 4.44 11.99 -53.09
N GLY A 19 5.16 10.96 -52.67
CA GLY A 19 5.39 10.67 -51.26
C GLY A 19 6.28 11.77 -50.68
N GLY A 20 5.66 12.90 -50.32
CA GLY A 20 6.31 13.95 -49.56
C GLY A 20 7.06 13.33 -48.40
N ALA A 21 8.29 13.79 -48.18
CA ALA A 21 9.15 13.38 -47.09
C ALA A 21 8.31 13.24 -45.80
N ALA A 22 7.96 12.00 -45.46
CA ALA A 22 7.53 11.68 -44.12
C ALA A 22 8.73 12.06 -43.26
N THR A 23 8.60 13.17 -42.54
CA THR A 23 9.52 13.53 -41.48
C THR A 23 9.70 12.27 -40.64
N ASP A 24 10.94 11.76 -40.61
CA ASP A 24 11.36 10.57 -39.90
C ASP A 24 11.20 10.86 -38.39
N GLN A 25 9.97 10.85 -37.90
CA GLN A 25 9.65 11.07 -36.50
C GLN A 25 10.08 9.80 -35.78
N ALA A 26 11.25 9.87 -35.15
CA ALA A 26 11.78 8.78 -34.33
C ALA A 26 10.68 8.26 -33.38
N ALA A 27 10.53 6.93 -33.31
CA ALA A 27 9.55 6.29 -32.45
C ALA A 27 9.65 6.81 -31.00
N PRO A 28 8.51 7.00 -30.30
CA PRO A 28 8.51 7.52 -28.96
C PRO A 28 9.30 6.62 -28.01
N GLN A 29 9.91 7.24 -27.00
CA GLN A 29 10.68 6.52 -25.99
C GLN A 29 9.73 5.77 -25.05
N ARG A 30 9.88 4.46 -24.99
CA ARG A 30 9.06 3.58 -24.16
C ARG A 30 9.49 3.67 -22.71
N ILE A 31 8.53 3.88 -21.81
CA ILE A 31 8.75 3.97 -20.37
C ILE A 31 7.99 2.85 -19.67
N LEU A 32 8.65 2.21 -18.71
CA LEU A 32 8.04 1.40 -17.66
C LEU A 32 8.31 2.09 -16.31
N LEU A 33 7.26 2.30 -15.51
CA LEU A 33 7.36 2.86 -14.16
C LEU A 33 7.09 1.75 -13.14
N ASP A 34 8.02 1.49 -12.20
CA ASP A 34 7.77 0.68 -11.00
C ASP A 34 7.67 1.62 -9.80
N THR A 35 6.53 1.60 -9.12
CA THR A 35 6.09 2.60 -8.13
C THR A 35 5.45 1.92 -6.93
N ASP A 36 5.49 2.53 -5.75
CA ASP A 36 4.76 2.08 -4.57
C ASP A 36 3.54 2.95 -4.24
N MET A 37 3.12 3.80 -5.18
CA MET A 37 1.82 4.49 -5.19
C MET A 37 1.54 5.36 -3.96
N ASP A 38 2.58 5.93 -3.33
CA ASP A 38 2.45 7.01 -2.36
C ASP A 38 2.09 8.33 -3.09
N THR A 39 1.75 9.36 -2.34
CA THR A 39 1.37 10.70 -2.77
C THR A 39 2.37 11.28 -3.76
N ASP A 40 3.66 11.23 -3.48
CA ASP A 40 4.70 11.73 -4.38
C ASP A 40 4.86 10.89 -5.65
N ASP A 41 4.61 9.57 -5.61
CA ASP A 41 4.45 8.76 -6.83
C ASP A 41 3.26 9.23 -7.66
N LEU A 42 2.14 9.62 -7.05
CA LEU A 42 0.98 10.14 -7.80
C LEU A 42 1.39 11.39 -8.60
N LEU A 43 2.15 12.29 -7.98
CA LEU A 43 2.67 13.49 -8.62
C LEU A 43 3.62 13.11 -9.77
N ALA A 44 4.47 12.10 -9.57
CA ALA A 44 5.39 11.56 -10.56
C ALA A 44 4.67 10.96 -11.77
N LEU A 45 3.71 10.07 -11.53
CA LEU A 45 2.88 9.42 -12.54
C LEU A 45 2.10 10.46 -13.36
N MET A 46 1.47 11.45 -12.71
CA MET A 46 0.75 12.51 -13.42
C MET A 46 1.69 13.34 -14.29
N TYR A 47 2.89 13.67 -13.80
CA TYR A 47 3.89 14.37 -14.61
C TYR A 47 4.29 13.57 -15.85
N ILE A 48 4.46 12.24 -15.73
CA ILE A 48 4.77 11.35 -16.87
C ILE A 48 3.59 11.26 -17.84
N LEU A 49 2.36 11.07 -17.35
CA LEU A 49 1.16 10.93 -18.18
C LEU A 49 0.84 12.18 -19.00
N LYS A 50 1.29 13.35 -18.54
CA LYS A 50 1.12 14.64 -19.20
C LYS A 50 2.14 14.93 -20.31
N GLN A 51 3.23 14.17 -20.36
CA GLN A 51 4.26 14.36 -21.39
C GLN A 51 3.73 14.13 -22.80
N ASN A 52 4.41 14.73 -23.79
CA ASN A 52 4.08 14.59 -25.20
C ASN A 52 4.19 13.11 -25.62
N ARG A 53 3.05 12.51 -26.00
CA ARG A 53 2.96 11.08 -26.39
C ARG A 53 3.74 10.74 -27.66
N SER A 54 4.05 11.74 -28.48
CA SER A 54 4.89 11.55 -29.67
C SER A 54 6.38 11.45 -29.32
N GLU A 55 6.78 11.90 -28.12
CA GLU A 55 8.15 11.80 -27.61
C GLU A 55 8.31 10.67 -26.59
N PHE A 56 7.33 10.50 -25.70
CA PHE A 56 7.38 9.59 -24.56
C PHE A 56 6.10 8.75 -24.47
N GLU A 57 6.26 7.45 -24.31
CA GLU A 57 5.14 6.53 -24.24
C GLU A 57 5.27 5.65 -23.00
N LEU A 58 4.52 5.99 -21.95
CA LEU A 58 4.33 5.11 -20.79
C LEU A 58 3.54 3.87 -21.23
N LYS A 59 4.20 2.72 -21.21
CA LYS A 59 3.66 1.43 -21.65
C LYS A 59 3.09 0.60 -20.51
N ALA A 60 3.76 0.67 -19.37
CA ALA A 60 3.41 -0.13 -18.22
C ALA A 60 3.70 0.62 -16.92
N VAL A 61 2.89 0.32 -15.92
CA VAL A 61 3.11 0.69 -14.52
C VAL A 61 3.07 -0.60 -13.70
N THR A 62 4.11 -0.86 -12.92
CA THR A 62 4.15 -1.99 -11.99
C THR A 62 4.16 -1.46 -10.57
N ILE A 63 3.41 -2.11 -9.68
CA ILE A 63 3.26 -1.68 -8.30
C ILE A 63 4.13 -2.55 -7.41
N ASN A 64 4.95 -1.90 -6.60
CA ASN A 64 5.74 -2.50 -5.56
C ASN A 64 5.05 -2.30 -4.21
N VAL A 65 4.73 -3.40 -3.53
CA VAL A 65 3.99 -3.35 -2.26
C VAL A 65 4.87 -3.72 -1.06
N ASN A 66 6.19 -3.72 -1.23
CA ASN A 66 7.17 -3.96 -0.17
C ASN A 66 7.58 -2.64 0.51
N ALA A 67 6.65 -1.69 0.62
CA ALA A 67 6.87 -0.36 1.20
C ALA A 67 5.54 0.29 1.62
N TRP A 68 5.13 1.37 0.97
CA TRP A 68 4.11 2.32 1.44
C TRP A 68 2.65 1.93 1.14
N SER A 69 2.39 1.06 0.15
CA SER A 69 1.02 0.67 -0.23
C SER A 69 0.74 -0.83 -0.16
N ASP A 70 -0.55 -1.18 -0.09
CA ASP A 70 -1.09 -2.53 -0.31
C ASP A 70 -1.77 -2.64 -1.69
N ALA A 71 -1.70 -3.80 -2.34
CA ALA A 71 -1.96 -3.86 -3.79
C ALA A 71 -3.41 -3.62 -4.18
N GLY A 72 -4.39 -4.22 -3.48
CA GLY A 72 -5.79 -4.07 -3.89
C GLY A 72 -6.25 -2.60 -3.88
N HIS A 73 -5.73 -1.80 -2.95
CA HIS A 73 -5.89 -0.35 -2.94
C HIS A 73 -5.15 0.31 -4.09
N ALA A 74 -3.83 0.09 -4.17
CA ALA A 74 -2.95 0.73 -5.15
C ALA A 74 -3.38 0.46 -6.60
N VAL A 75 -3.79 -0.77 -6.94
CA VAL A 75 -4.32 -1.13 -8.27
C VAL A 75 -5.57 -0.37 -8.59
N ASN A 76 -6.53 -0.36 -7.67
CA ASN A 76 -7.80 0.29 -7.93
C ASN A 76 -7.61 1.81 -8.03
N HIS A 77 -6.71 2.40 -7.23
CA HIS A 77 -6.31 3.81 -7.33
C HIS A 77 -5.68 4.12 -8.68
N LEU A 78 -4.72 3.31 -9.12
CA LEU A 78 -4.08 3.45 -10.42
C LEU A 78 -5.09 3.31 -11.57
N TYR A 79 -6.01 2.35 -11.51
CA TYR A 79 -7.08 2.23 -12.51
C TYR A 79 -8.00 3.44 -12.56
N ASP A 80 -8.34 4.02 -11.42
CA ASP A 80 -9.18 5.23 -11.38
C ASP A 80 -8.43 6.44 -11.99
N ILE A 81 -7.12 6.55 -11.76
CA ILE A 81 -6.24 7.54 -12.40
C ILE A 81 -6.16 7.32 -13.92
N LEU A 82 -5.86 6.09 -14.35
CA LEU A 82 -5.71 5.76 -15.76
C LEU A 82 -7.03 5.98 -16.51
N TYR A 83 -8.15 5.64 -15.89
CA TYR A 83 -9.47 5.91 -16.45
C TYR A 83 -9.72 7.41 -16.62
N MET A 84 -9.44 8.23 -15.59
CA MET A 84 -9.54 9.70 -15.67
C MET A 84 -8.69 10.27 -16.82
N MET A 85 -7.47 9.75 -16.98
CA MET A 85 -6.51 10.18 -18.01
C MET A 85 -6.79 9.59 -19.40
N GLY A 86 -7.80 8.72 -19.54
CA GLY A 86 -8.11 8.01 -20.77
C GLY A 86 -6.95 7.12 -21.24
N ARG A 87 -6.30 6.43 -20.30
CA ARG A 87 -5.10 5.62 -20.47
C ARG A 87 -5.27 4.18 -19.99
N ASP A 88 -6.45 3.62 -20.19
CA ASP A 88 -6.70 2.20 -19.93
C ASP A 88 -5.88 1.25 -20.83
N ASP A 89 -5.19 1.78 -21.85
CA ASP A 89 -4.21 1.06 -22.66
C ASP A 89 -2.92 0.67 -21.89
N ILE A 90 -2.63 1.34 -20.77
CA ILE A 90 -1.43 1.07 -19.98
C ILE A 90 -1.58 -0.25 -19.22
N LEU A 91 -0.59 -1.13 -19.41
CA LEU A 91 -0.48 -2.38 -18.67
C LEU A 91 -0.17 -2.09 -17.19
N VAL A 92 -0.88 -2.78 -16.30
CA VAL A 92 -0.67 -2.63 -14.85
C VAL A 92 -0.31 -3.99 -14.28
N GLY A 93 0.84 -4.05 -13.62
CA GLY A 93 1.30 -5.24 -12.91
C GLY A 93 1.35 -5.00 -11.41
N ILE A 94 1.07 -6.02 -10.61
CA ILE A 94 1.42 -6.03 -9.17
C ILE A 94 2.27 -7.24 -8.88
N GLY A 95 2.80 -7.39 -7.66
CA GLY A 95 3.53 -8.59 -7.26
C GLY A 95 2.86 -9.93 -7.69
N GLY A 96 3.55 -11.04 -7.47
CA GLY A 96 2.95 -12.35 -7.72
C GLY A 96 3.08 -13.27 -6.51
N ASP A 97 2.21 -14.26 -6.44
CA ASP A 97 2.10 -15.22 -5.32
C ASP A 97 3.06 -16.42 -5.41
N GLY A 98 4.01 -16.40 -6.34
CA GLY A 98 5.10 -17.36 -6.44
C GLY A 98 6.08 -17.20 -5.29
N GLY A 99 6.88 -18.25 -5.04
CA GLY A 99 7.84 -18.25 -3.94
C GLY A 99 9.31 -18.37 -4.36
N ILE A 100 10.21 -18.18 -3.40
CA ILE A 100 11.63 -18.47 -3.56
C ILE A 100 11.98 -19.65 -2.66
N SER A 101 12.56 -20.71 -3.24
CA SER A 101 13.04 -21.87 -2.47
C SER A 101 14.17 -21.50 -1.50
N ASP A 102 14.41 -22.37 -0.51
CA ASP A 102 15.56 -22.29 0.39
C ASP A 102 16.92 -22.26 -0.34
N ALA A 103 17.00 -22.84 -1.54
CA ALA A 103 18.20 -22.80 -2.38
C ALA A 103 18.35 -21.49 -3.18
N GLY A 104 17.35 -20.60 -3.15
CA GLY A 104 17.32 -19.36 -3.92
C GLY A 104 16.79 -19.51 -5.35
N THR A 105 16.20 -20.66 -5.71
CA THR A 105 15.47 -20.78 -6.98
C THR A 105 14.21 -19.91 -6.92
N ILE A 106 14.11 -18.96 -7.84
CA ILE A 106 12.96 -18.07 -8.03
C ILE A 106 11.95 -18.79 -8.93
N TYR A 107 10.74 -19.04 -8.42
CA TYR A 107 9.67 -19.62 -9.23
C TYR A 107 8.94 -18.52 -10.05
N PRO A 108 8.13 -18.90 -11.06
CA PRO A 108 7.33 -17.93 -11.80
C PRO A 108 6.39 -17.15 -10.89
N ASN A 109 6.10 -15.89 -11.27
CA ASN A 109 5.19 -15.00 -10.57
C ASN A 109 5.60 -14.74 -9.11
N VAL A 110 6.89 -14.69 -8.78
CA VAL A 110 7.34 -14.19 -7.46
C VAL A 110 7.22 -12.68 -7.44
N GLY A 111 6.73 -12.08 -6.35
CA GLY A 111 6.92 -10.65 -6.16
C GLY A 111 6.31 -10.00 -4.93
N GLY A 112 6.75 -8.76 -4.74
CA GLY A 112 5.91 -7.64 -4.34
C GLY A 112 5.87 -7.31 -2.87
N TYR A 113 5.52 -8.24 -1.98
CA TYR A 113 5.18 -7.90 -0.60
C TYR A 113 6.34 -8.03 0.39
N LEU A 114 7.20 -9.03 0.19
CA LEU A 114 8.34 -9.32 1.05
C LEU A 114 9.65 -8.99 0.34
N PRO A 115 10.68 -8.51 1.07
CA PRO A 115 12.02 -8.36 0.52
C PRO A 115 12.61 -9.73 0.17
N LEU A 116 13.52 -9.78 -0.80
CA LEU A 116 14.15 -11.01 -1.30
C LEU A 116 14.78 -11.89 -0.20
N ILE A 117 15.24 -11.26 0.89
CA ILE A 117 15.80 -11.95 2.05
C ILE A 117 14.76 -12.77 2.82
N ASP A 118 13.52 -12.28 2.92
CA ASP A 118 12.42 -12.91 3.66
C ASP A 118 11.47 -13.71 2.75
N GLN A 119 11.58 -13.56 1.43
CA GLN A 119 10.82 -14.32 0.44
C GLN A 119 11.07 -15.84 0.57
N GLY A 120 10.02 -16.61 0.88
CA GLY A 120 10.04 -18.07 0.96
C GLY A 120 9.09 -18.72 -0.06
N ILE A 121 8.82 -20.01 0.12
CA ILE A 121 7.77 -20.73 -0.64
C ILE A 121 6.36 -20.48 -0.10
N THR A 122 6.27 -19.85 1.07
CA THR A 122 5.04 -19.42 1.71
C THR A 122 4.84 -17.94 1.50
N THR A 123 3.60 -17.49 1.53
CA THR A 123 3.25 -16.07 1.51
C THR A 123 3.18 -15.46 2.91
N VAL A 124 3.78 -16.13 3.89
CA VAL A 124 3.95 -15.68 5.26
C VAL A 124 5.42 -15.31 5.42
N GLY A 125 5.70 -14.18 6.05
CA GLY A 125 7.06 -13.72 6.29
C GLY A 125 7.10 -12.58 7.29
N ASP A 126 8.29 -12.39 7.88
CA ASP A 126 8.55 -11.23 8.71
C ASP A 126 8.54 -9.96 7.86
N CYS A 127 8.05 -8.87 8.44
CA CYS A 127 7.97 -7.57 7.77
C CYS A 127 9.20 -6.69 8.08
N ARG A 128 10.40 -7.27 8.26
CA ARG A 128 11.53 -6.65 8.99
C ARG A 128 11.80 -5.19 8.62
N TYR A 129 11.91 -4.90 7.32
CA TYR A 129 12.21 -3.57 6.79
C TYR A 129 10.96 -2.71 6.69
N ARG A 130 9.84 -3.33 6.30
CA ARG A 130 8.54 -2.65 6.22
C ARG A 130 8.04 -2.13 7.57
N LYS A 131 8.53 -2.64 8.71
CA LYS A 131 8.32 -2.05 10.05
C LYS A 131 8.77 -0.58 10.14
N ALA A 132 9.64 -0.12 9.25
CA ALA A 132 10.02 1.28 9.20
C ALA A 132 8.88 2.17 8.68
N VAL A 133 7.88 1.63 7.98
CA VAL A 133 6.71 2.39 7.55
C VAL A 133 5.61 2.26 8.60
N PRO A 134 5.12 3.37 9.19
CA PRO A 134 3.99 3.32 10.12
C PRO A 134 2.75 2.68 9.52
N LEU A 135 2.00 1.95 10.34
CA LEU A 135 0.70 1.39 9.95
C LEU A 135 -0.39 2.47 9.86
N GLU A 136 -0.28 3.50 10.70
CA GLU A 136 -1.25 4.57 10.90
C GLU A 136 -0.51 5.90 11.07
N GLY A 137 -1.21 7.04 10.90
CA GLY A 137 -0.69 8.36 11.26
C GLY A 137 0.44 8.84 10.35
N GLY A 138 0.11 9.18 9.10
CA GLY A 138 1.05 9.47 8.03
C GLY A 138 1.73 8.22 7.47
N GLY A 139 1.10 7.06 7.63
CA GLY A 139 1.62 5.75 7.24
C GLY A 139 0.73 5.04 6.22
N ARG A 140 0.85 3.71 6.13
CA ARG A 140 0.18 2.89 5.09
C ARG A 140 -1.32 3.10 4.99
N LEU A 141 -2.04 3.20 6.11
CA LEU A 141 -3.49 3.45 6.11
C LEU A 141 -3.87 4.73 5.36
N ASP A 142 -3.11 5.81 5.57
CA ASP A 142 -3.38 7.09 4.93
C ASP A 142 -3.06 7.03 3.44
N ILE A 143 -2.00 6.30 3.07
CA ILE A 143 -1.60 6.08 1.67
C ILE A 143 -2.64 5.23 0.92
N ASP A 144 -3.04 4.09 1.48
CA ASP A 144 -4.00 3.16 0.86
C ASP A 144 -5.37 3.79 0.60
N THR A 145 -5.78 4.68 1.51
CA THR A 145 -7.04 5.43 1.36
C THR A 145 -6.87 6.71 0.54
N ASN A 146 -5.62 7.14 0.30
CA ASN A 146 -5.25 8.49 -0.12
C ASN A 146 -6.08 9.54 0.64
N TRP A 147 -6.12 9.39 1.96
CA TRP A 147 -6.93 10.20 2.89
C TRP A 147 -8.42 10.36 2.47
N GLY A 148 -8.97 9.35 1.80
CA GLY A 148 -10.33 9.35 1.24
C GLY A 148 -10.54 10.27 0.03
N ILE A 149 -9.49 10.93 -0.47
CA ILE A 149 -9.58 11.86 -1.62
C ILE A 149 -9.89 11.08 -2.88
N ARG A 150 -9.23 9.92 -3.08
CA ARG A 150 -9.53 8.99 -4.16
C ARG A 150 -11.04 8.76 -4.28
N ARG A 151 -11.70 8.41 -3.16
CA ARG A 151 -13.13 8.13 -3.13
C ARG A 151 -14.03 9.36 -3.29
N SER A 152 -13.52 10.58 -3.16
CA SER A 152 -14.31 11.79 -3.45
C SER A 152 -14.05 12.43 -4.79
N PHE A 153 -12.97 12.06 -5.46
CA PHE A 153 -12.48 12.81 -6.61
C PHE A 153 -12.37 11.95 -7.87
N LEU A 154 -11.74 10.78 -7.76
CA LEU A 154 -11.43 9.99 -8.95
C LEU A 154 -12.67 9.26 -9.48
N PRO A 155 -12.83 9.21 -10.81
CA PRO A 155 -13.87 8.42 -11.45
C PRO A 155 -13.53 6.93 -11.40
N GLN A 156 -14.56 6.08 -11.35
CA GLN A 156 -14.38 4.62 -11.46
C GLN A 156 -14.58 4.17 -12.91
N GLY A 157 -13.56 3.53 -13.47
CA GLY A 157 -13.62 2.82 -14.74
C GLY A 157 -14.02 1.34 -14.59
N ASN A 158 -14.10 0.64 -15.73
CA ASN A 158 -14.49 -0.77 -15.78
C ASN A 158 -13.38 -1.74 -15.30
N ARG A 159 -12.10 -1.32 -15.39
CA ARG A 159 -10.98 -2.11 -14.88
C ARG A 159 -11.10 -2.23 -13.36
N ARG A 160 -10.81 -3.40 -12.81
CA ARG A 160 -10.83 -3.65 -11.37
C ARG A 160 -9.77 -4.65 -10.98
N TYR A 161 -9.29 -4.55 -9.75
CA TYR A 161 -8.47 -5.60 -9.18
C TYR A 161 -9.27 -6.91 -9.12
N ILE A 162 -8.65 -8.03 -9.46
CA ILE A 162 -9.21 -9.37 -9.23
C ILE A 162 -8.04 -10.26 -8.82
N PRO A 163 -8.07 -10.87 -7.62
CA PRO A 163 -7.01 -11.77 -7.19
C PRO A 163 -6.72 -12.86 -8.23
N PHE A 164 -5.44 -13.18 -8.47
CA PHE A 164 -4.94 -14.16 -9.46
C PHE A 164 -5.28 -13.92 -10.94
N GLN A 165 -6.13 -12.94 -11.26
CA GLN A 165 -6.38 -12.51 -12.65
C GLN A 165 -5.68 -11.19 -12.98
N GLN A 166 -5.33 -10.40 -11.96
CA GLN A 166 -4.48 -9.23 -12.12
C GLN A 166 -3.12 -9.67 -12.70
N PRO A 167 -2.64 -9.07 -13.82
CA PRO A 167 -1.32 -9.36 -14.34
C PRO A 167 -0.23 -9.15 -13.29
N THR A 168 0.73 -10.08 -13.25
CA THR A 168 1.87 -9.99 -12.34
C THR A 168 2.90 -9.00 -12.90
N THR A 169 3.72 -8.45 -12.02
CA THR A 169 4.80 -7.51 -12.35
C THR A 169 5.78 -8.19 -13.29
N GLN A 170 6.09 -9.48 -13.04
CA GLN A 170 6.92 -10.26 -13.95
C GLN A 170 6.31 -10.32 -15.35
N GLN A 171 5.03 -10.68 -15.48
CA GLN A 171 4.36 -10.77 -16.78
C GLN A 171 4.40 -9.42 -17.50
N VAL A 172 4.04 -8.33 -16.81
CA VAL A 172 4.00 -6.98 -17.39
C VAL A 172 5.39 -6.48 -17.78
N MET A 173 6.43 -6.73 -16.96
CA MET A 173 7.81 -6.38 -17.28
C MET A 173 8.32 -7.16 -18.50
N ILE A 174 8.06 -8.47 -18.56
CA ILE A 174 8.43 -9.32 -19.71
C ILE A 174 7.76 -8.81 -20.98
N ASP A 175 6.43 -8.64 -20.98
CA ASP A 175 5.68 -8.20 -22.16
C ASP A 175 6.14 -6.83 -22.64
N THR A 176 6.41 -5.92 -21.71
CA THR A 176 6.82 -4.55 -22.04
C THR A 176 8.25 -4.48 -22.57
N ILE A 177 9.19 -5.15 -21.90
CA ILE A 177 10.64 -5.05 -22.20
C ILE A 177 11.01 -5.96 -23.38
N SER A 178 10.37 -7.12 -23.55
CA SER A 178 10.58 -7.98 -24.72
C SER A 178 10.08 -7.32 -26.01
N ALA A 179 9.03 -6.50 -25.95
CA ALA A 179 8.47 -5.80 -27.10
C ALA A 179 9.36 -4.65 -27.63
N GLY A 180 10.40 -4.24 -26.90
CA GLY A 180 11.42 -3.34 -27.43
C GLY A 180 12.18 -2.53 -26.38
N PRO A 181 13.19 -1.76 -26.82
CA PRO A 181 14.04 -0.98 -25.94
C PRO A 181 13.25 -0.02 -25.03
N THR A 182 13.36 -0.20 -23.72
CA THR A 182 12.52 0.45 -22.71
C THR A 182 13.39 1.11 -21.64
N THR A 183 13.05 2.34 -21.26
CA THR A 183 13.62 3.02 -20.09
C THR A 183 12.77 2.65 -18.87
N VAL A 184 13.44 2.30 -17.77
CA VAL A 184 12.78 1.92 -16.51
C VAL A 184 12.96 3.05 -15.52
N ILE A 185 11.85 3.48 -14.90
CA ILE A 185 11.84 4.44 -13.80
C ILE A 185 11.40 3.68 -12.55
N LEU A 186 12.20 3.74 -11.48
CA LEU A 186 11.92 3.08 -10.21
C LEU A 186 11.72 4.17 -9.14
N THR A 187 10.52 4.23 -8.58
CA THR A 187 10.15 5.18 -7.50
C THR A 187 9.80 4.48 -6.19
N GLY A 188 9.52 3.17 -6.23
CA GLY A 188 9.42 2.33 -5.04
C GLY A 188 10.67 1.47 -4.79
N SER A 189 10.55 0.48 -3.89
CA SER A 189 11.64 -0.48 -3.64
C SER A 189 12.06 -1.26 -4.90
N HIS A 190 13.28 -1.77 -4.94
CA HIS A 190 13.82 -2.44 -6.14
C HIS A 190 13.37 -3.89 -6.32
N THR A 191 12.56 -4.42 -5.38
CA THR A 191 12.16 -5.83 -5.27
C THR A 191 11.70 -6.43 -6.60
N ASN A 192 10.70 -5.80 -7.23
CA ASN A 192 10.10 -6.26 -8.49
C ASN A 192 11.12 -6.36 -9.63
N PHE A 193 11.90 -5.30 -9.82
CA PHE A 193 12.85 -5.22 -10.93
C PHE A 193 14.07 -6.12 -10.73
N ALA A 194 14.53 -6.30 -9.48
CA ALA A 194 15.58 -7.27 -9.16
C ALA A 194 15.14 -8.71 -9.50
N ILE A 195 13.92 -9.09 -9.13
CA ILE A 195 13.35 -10.41 -9.48
C ILE A 195 13.33 -10.60 -11.00
N PHE A 196 12.90 -9.58 -11.75
CA PHE A 196 12.93 -9.60 -13.22
C PHE A 196 14.35 -9.83 -13.76
N LEU A 197 15.34 -9.08 -13.27
CA LEU A 197 16.74 -9.22 -13.70
C LEU A 197 17.33 -10.59 -13.38
N MET A 198 17.04 -11.12 -12.20
CA MET A 198 17.54 -12.43 -11.75
C MET A 198 16.90 -13.59 -12.53
N THR A 199 15.64 -13.44 -12.93
CA THR A 199 14.88 -14.51 -13.61
C THR A 199 15.03 -14.45 -15.13
N TYR A 200 15.11 -13.25 -15.71
CA TYR A 200 15.16 -13.01 -17.15
C TYR A 200 16.39 -12.19 -17.58
N PRO A 201 17.62 -12.63 -17.25
CA PRO A 201 18.83 -11.86 -17.50
C PRO A 201 19.09 -11.57 -18.99
N HIS A 202 18.52 -12.37 -19.90
CA HIS A 202 18.62 -12.15 -21.35
C HIS A 202 17.84 -10.91 -21.82
N LEU A 203 16.80 -10.47 -21.09
CA LEU A 203 15.99 -9.29 -21.43
C LEU A 203 16.63 -7.98 -20.95
N LYS A 204 17.67 -8.05 -20.10
CA LYS A 204 18.45 -6.88 -19.68
C LYS A 204 18.94 -6.03 -20.87
N GLY A 205 19.27 -6.66 -21.99
CA GLY A 205 19.73 -5.95 -23.20
C GLY A 205 18.69 -5.01 -23.83
N ASN A 206 17.41 -5.17 -23.48
CA ASN A 206 16.34 -4.27 -23.92
C ASN A 206 16.08 -3.13 -22.93
N VAL A 207 16.77 -3.08 -21.78
CA VAL A 207 16.65 -1.96 -20.86
C VAL A 207 17.68 -0.91 -21.22
N LYS A 208 17.22 0.25 -21.70
CA LYS A 208 18.09 1.34 -22.16
C LYS A 208 18.81 2.03 -21.03
N HIS A 209 18.05 2.36 -19.99
CA HIS A 209 18.51 3.16 -18.85
C HIS A 209 17.57 2.91 -17.67
N ILE A 210 18.11 2.97 -16.45
CA ILE A 210 17.35 2.97 -15.21
C ILE A 210 17.47 4.35 -14.57
N TYR A 211 16.35 5.01 -14.34
CA TYR A 211 16.28 6.16 -13.45
C TYR A 211 15.66 5.70 -12.14
N THR A 212 16.29 5.97 -11.02
CA THR A 212 15.78 5.50 -9.73
C THR A 212 15.80 6.61 -8.70
N MET A 213 14.69 6.77 -7.99
CA MET A 213 14.65 7.48 -6.73
C MET A 213 15.20 6.53 -5.67
N GLY A 214 16.04 7.05 -4.77
CA GLY A 214 16.41 6.34 -3.56
C GLY A 214 17.85 6.57 -3.14
N GLY A 215 18.18 6.12 -1.93
CA GLY A 215 19.50 6.25 -1.34
C GLY A 215 19.84 7.67 -0.88
N GLY A 216 20.95 7.77 -0.15
CA GLY A 216 21.63 9.02 0.19
C GLY A 216 23.12 8.74 0.17
N VAL A 217 23.88 9.33 -0.74
CA VAL A 217 25.29 8.97 -0.96
C VAL A 217 26.19 9.84 -0.08
N ARG A 218 26.10 11.15 -0.27
CA ARG A 218 26.78 12.22 0.47
C ARG A 218 25.75 13.17 1.10
N SER A 219 24.50 12.73 1.24
CA SER A 219 23.40 13.49 1.81
C SER A 219 23.83 14.09 3.14
N LYS A 220 23.58 15.39 3.28
CA LYS A 220 23.82 16.15 4.51
C LYS A 220 22.51 16.82 4.87
N ASN A 221 22.03 16.59 6.09
CA ASN A 221 20.80 17.18 6.59
C ASN A 221 19.56 16.86 5.72
N PRO A 222 19.15 15.59 5.57
CA PRO A 222 17.75 15.29 5.28
C PRO A 222 16.96 15.91 6.42
N THR A 223 16.22 16.97 6.13
CA THR A 223 15.31 17.55 7.11
C THR A 223 14.09 16.65 7.17
N GLY A 224 14.00 15.92 8.26
CA GLY A 224 12.86 15.12 8.70
C GLY A 224 12.90 15.16 10.21
N CYS A 225 12.83 16.36 10.78
CA CYS A 225 12.93 16.51 12.22
C CYS A 225 11.56 16.16 12.82
N CYS A 226 11.47 15.19 13.74
CA CYS A 226 10.24 15.04 14.51
C CYS A 226 9.94 16.35 15.30
N PRO A 227 8.67 16.65 15.61
CA PRO A 227 8.31 17.77 16.45
C PRO A 227 8.77 17.60 17.89
N LYS A 228 8.99 18.72 18.61
CA LYS A 228 9.53 18.77 19.99
C LYS A 228 8.75 17.97 21.05
N ASP A 229 7.50 17.61 20.78
CA ASP A 229 6.55 17.09 21.78
C ASP A 229 5.89 15.72 21.43
N VAL A 230 6.44 14.96 20.46
CA VAL A 230 5.92 13.60 20.16
C VAL A 230 6.50 12.59 21.15
N THR A 231 5.62 11.91 21.89
CA THR A 231 6.01 11.11 23.07
C THR A 231 6.08 9.59 22.85
N THR A 232 5.69 9.06 21.69
CA THR A 232 5.57 7.58 21.55
C THR A 232 6.20 6.92 20.32
N ALA A 233 6.60 7.65 19.26
CA ALA A 233 7.23 7.00 18.09
C ALA A 233 8.37 7.78 17.40
N CYS A 234 8.46 9.11 17.56
CA CYS A 234 9.40 9.95 16.81
C CYS A 234 10.06 10.94 17.79
N THR A 235 11.38 10.89 17.99
CA THR A 235 12.06 11.85 18.87
C THR A 235 12.64 13.04 18.09
N PRO A 236 12.39 14.30 18.53
CA PRO A 236 12.63 15.58 17.82
C PRO A 236 14.02 15.98 17.32
N GLN A 237 14.95 15.04 17.18
CA GLN A 237 16.39 15.32 17.12
C GLN A 237 17.04 14.77 15.83
N GLN A 238 16.21 14.37 14.84
CA GLN A 238 16.54 13.71 13.57
C GLN A 238 17.06 14.67 12.48
N CYS A 239 17.80 15.70 12.84
CA CYS A 239 18.33 16.68 11.88
C CYS A 239 19.83 16.37 11.62
N GLY A 240 20.19 15.98 10.39
CA GLY A 240 21.61 15.79 10.01
C GLY A 240 22.09 14.36 9.77
N ASP A 241 21.19 13.43 9.48
CA ASP A 241 21.53 12.04 9.11
C ASP A 241 21.86 11.91 7.62
N ILE A 242 22.21 10.71 7.14
CA ILE A 242 22.44 10.48 5.70
C ILE A 242 21.14 9.98 5.06
N GLY A 243 20.44 9.10 5.79
CA GLY A 243 19.17 8.50 5.41
C GLY A 243 17.92 9.25 5.91
N ASN A 244 16.73 8.72 5.61
CA ASN A 244 15.44 9.31 5.99
C ASN A 244 14.50 8.37 6.78
N LEU A 245 14.99 7.22 7.31
CA LEU A 245 14.19 6.28 8.11
C LEU A 245 13.80 6.85 9.49
N PHE A 246 12.85 7.77 9.55
CA PHE A 246 12.46 8.47 10.78
C PHE A 246 11.97 7.54 11.91
N SER A 247 11.47 6.35 11.59
CA SER A 247 11.04 5.33 12.56
C SER A 247 12.16 4.40 13.05
N SER A 248 13.27 4.35 12.31
CA SER A 248 14.38 3.39 12.54
C SER A 248 15.75 4.06 12.72
N TYR A 249 15.82 5.39 12.81
CA TYR A 249 17.08 6.14 12.89
C TYR A 249 18.00 5.70 14.05
N SER A 250 17.41 5.27 15.18
CA SER A 250 18.13 4.81 16.37
C SER A 250 18.91 3.51 16.13
N THR A 251 18.58 2.79 15.06
CA THR A 251 19.24 1.56 14.60
C THR A 251 19.97 1.77 13.27
N ASN A 252 19.42 2.54 12.34
CA ASN A 252 19.97 2.80 11.01
C ASN A 252 19.76 4.25 10.55
N PRO A 253 20.77 5.13 10.70
CA PRO A 253 20.71 6.53 10.27
C PRO A 253 21.19 6.76 8.81
N TYR A 254 21.50 5.69 8.06
CA TYR A 254 22.17 5.80 6.77
C TYR A 254 21.25 5.55 5.57
N ALA A 255 20.24 4.72 5.76
CA ALA A 255 19.43 4.21 4.67
C ALA A 255 18.27 5.13 4.30
N GLU A 256 17.86 5.04 3.04
CA GLU A 256 16.66 5.68 2.52
C GLU A 256 15.58 4.61 2.32
N PHE A 257 14.30 4.97 2.48
CA PHE A 257 13.16 4.04 2.48
C PHE A 257 13.14 3.04 1.31
N ASN A 258 13.31 3.48 0.06
CA ASN A 258 13.25 2.61 -1.11
C ASN A 258 14.37 1.57 -1.14
N ILE A 259 15.59 1.98 -0.79
CA ILE A 259 16.74 1.07 -0.72
C ILE A 259 16.65 0.17 0.53
N PHE A 260 16.15 0.69 1.65
CA PHE A 260 15.95 -0.08 2.88
C PHE A 260 14.83 -1.11 2.76
N GLY A 261 13.80 -0.85 1.95
CA GLY A 261 12.70 -1.77 1.72
C GLY A 261 13.17 -3.13 1.20
N ASP A 262 14.21 -3.15 0.36
CA ASP A 262 14.91 -4.38 -0.03
C ASP A 262 16.37 -4.10 -0.44
N PRO A 263 17.32 -4.09 0.51
CA PRO A 263 18.72 -3.77 0.24
C PRO A 263 19.36 -4.75 -0.74
N PHE A 264 18.98 -6.03 -0.67
CA PHE A 264 19.52 -7.04 -1.57
C PHE A 264 19.00 -6.85 -3.00
N ALA A 265 17.71 -6.53 -3.18
CA ALA A 265 17.19 -6.18 -4.50
C ALA A 265 17.85 -4.92 -5.07
N ALA A 266 18.02 -3.88 -4.25
CA ALA A 266 18.72 -2.68 -4.68
C ALA A 266 20.16 -3.00 -5.12
N TYR A 267 20.89 -3.82 -4.37
CA TYR A 267 22.20 -4.31 -4.80
C TYR A 267 22.13 -4.99 -6.19
N GLN A 268 21.17 -5.89 -6.41
CA GLN A 268 21.00 -6.56 -7.71
C GLN A 268 20.73 -5.56 -8.86
N VAL A 269 19.94 -4.51 -8.63
CA VAL A 269 19.66 -3.49 -9.66
C VAL A 269 20.89 -2.64 -9.96
N PHE A 270 21.63 -2.21 -8.94
CA PHE A 270 22.84 -1.41 -9.12
C PHE A 270 23.98 -2.20 -9.78
N HIS A 271 24.08 -3.51 -9.49
CA HIS A 271 25.10 -4.41 -10.02
C HIS A 271 24.70 -5.15 -11.30
N SER A 272 23.43 -5.12 -11.69
CA SER A 272 23.06 -4.39 -12.88
C SER A 272 23.94 -4.60 -14.09
N GLY A 273 24.76 -3.59 -14.36
CA GLY A 273 25.46 -3.36 -15.62
C GLY A 273 24.58 -2.68 -16.67
N ILE A 274 23.32 -2.33 -16.36
CA ILE A 274 22.53 -1.36 -17.13
C ILE A 274 23.00 0.06 -16.75
N PRO A 275 22.98 1.06 -17.65
CA PRO A 275 23.20 2.46 -17.26
C PRO A 275 22.18 2.94 -16.21
N ILE A 276 22.66 3.54 -15.13
CA ILE A 276 21.81 4.02 -14.01
C ILE A 276 22.03 5.52 -13.79
N THR A 277 20.92 6.24 -13.65
CA THR A 277 20.87 7.55 -13.02
C THR A 277 20.17 7.44 -11.67
N LEU A 278 20.92 7.67 -10.59
CA LEU A 278 20.41 7.75 -9.23
C LEU A 278 19.95 9.19 -8.92
N VAL A 279 18.75 9.33 -8.37
CA VAL A 279 18.25 10.58 -7.78
C VAL A 279 18.11 10.36 -6.27
N PRO A 280 19.20 10.59 -5.50
CA PRO A 280 19.23 10.33 -4.08
C PRO A 280 18.74 11.52 -3.26
N LEU A 281 18.66 11.32 -1.95
CA LEU A 281 18.38 12.36 -0.95
C LEU A 281 19.31 13.57 -1.10
N ASP A 282 20.55 13.40 -1.55
CA ASP A 282 21.47 14.51 -1.86
C ASP A 282 20.83 15.57 -2.76
N ALA A 283 20.16 15.13 -3.82
CA ALA A 283 19.50 16.01 -4.77
C ALA A 283 18.10 16.41 -4.30
N THR A 284 17.31 15.47 -3.80
CA THR A 284 15.91 15.74 -3.44
C THR A 284 15.81 16.66 -2.23
N ASN A 285 16.76 16.62 -1.30
CA ASN A 285 16.86 17.58 -0.18
C ASN A 285 17.05 19.03 -0.64
N THR A 286 17.38 19.27 -1.91
CA THR A 286 17.52 20.61 -2.47
C THR A 286 16.27 21.14 -3.16
N ILE A 287 15.18 20.36 -3.17
CA ILE A 287 13.89 20.70 -3.78
C ILE A 287 12.69 20.46 -2.82
N PRO A 288 12.66 21.14 -1.66
CA PRO A 288 11.56 21.04 -0.71
C PRO A 288 10.28 21.66 -1.28
N VAL A 289 9.11 21.10 -0.97
CA VAL A 289 7.81 21.71 -1.26
C VAL A 289 7.64 22.94 -0.36
N ASN A 290 8.29 24.04 -0.74
CA ASN A 290 8.26 25.30 0.00
C ASN A 290 6.91 26.00 -0.13
N GLU A 291 6.70 27.03 0.70
CA GLU A 291 5.44 27.79 0.73
C GLU A 291 5.14 28.42 -0.63
N GLU A 292 6.15 28.99 -1.30
CA GLU A 292 5.99 29.64 -2.60
C GLU A 292 5.50 28.67 -3.67
N PHE A 293 6.09 27.47 -3.76
CA PHE A 293 5.64 26.42 -4.67
C PHE A 293 4.25 25.92 -4.30
N PHE A 294 3.99 25.67 -3.02
CA PHE A 294 2.67 25.21 -2.55
C PHE A 294 1.56 26.20 -2.90
N TYR A 295 1.78 27.50 -2.64
CA TYR A 295 0.84 28.55 -3.01
C TYR A 295 0.72 28.71 -4.53
N ALA A 296 1.82 28.60 -5.28
CA ALA A 296 1.75 28.61 -6.74
C ALA A 296 0.90 27.44 -7.24
N PHE A 297 1.11 26.22 -6.73
CA PHE A 297 0.30 25.07 -7.10
C PHE A 297 -1.17 25.27 -6.71
N GLN A 298 -1.45 25.90 -5.57
CA GLN A 298 -2.81 26.28 -5.18
C GLN A 298 -3.52 27.12 -6.24
N GLN A 299 -2.80 28.01 -6.93
CA GLN A 299 -3.34 28.87 -7.98
C GLN A 299 -3.37 28.23 -9.38
N HIS A 300 -2.67 27.10 -9.58
CA HIS A 300 -2.44 26.48 -10.89
C HIS A 300 -3.08 25.08 -10.98
N GLN A 301 -4.41 25.03 -10.83
CA GLN A 301 -5.22 23.80 -10.90
C GLN A 301 -6.26 23.86 -12.02
N SER A 302 -5.83 24.27 -13.22
CA SER A 302 -6.74 24.42 -14.37
C SER A 302 -7.16 23.09 -15.02
N THR A 303 -6.63 21.96 -14.55
CA THR A 303 -6.92 20.60 -15.02
C THR A 303 -7.31 19.72 -13.83
N PHE A 304 -8.08 18.66 -14.08
CA PHE A 304 -8.56 17.77 -13.03
C PHE A 304 -7.43 17.02 -12.32
N GLU A 305 -6.42 16.58 -13.08
CA GLU A 305 -5.24 15.94 -12.52
C GLU A 305 -4.40 16.88 -11.65
N ALA A 306 -4.30 18.18 -12.00
CA ALA A 306 -3.63 19.16 -11.16
C ALA A 306 -4.40 19.40 -9.85
N GLU A 307 -5.73 19.48 -9.91
CA GLU A 307 -6.58 19.58 -8.72
C GLU A 307 -6.45 18.35 -7.83
N TYR A 308 -6.42 17.14 -8.40
CA TYR A 308 -6.24 15.90 -7.64
C TYR A 308 -4.88 15.85 -6.93
N CYS A 309 -3.79 16.16 -7.66
CA CYS A 309 -2.44 16.23 -7.11
C CYS A 309 -2.36 17.25 -5.97
N PHE A 310 -2.91 18.45 -6.16
CA PHE A 310 -2.89 19.47 -5.12
C PHE A 310 -3.73 19.06 -3.90
N LYS A 311 -4.92 18.47 -4.08
CA LYS A 311 -5.73 17.98 -2.95
C LYS A 311 -4.99 16.93 -2.14
N SER A 312 -4.32 15.98 -2.80
CA SER A 312 -3.52 14.94 -2.14
C SER A 312 -2.34 15.54 -1.38
N LEU A 313 -1.57 16.44 -2.02
CA LEU A 313 -0.45 17.16 -1.39
C LEU A 313 -0.90 18.04 -0.21
N LYS A 314 -2.04 18.74 -0.36
CA LYS A 314 -2.61 19.57 0.69
C LYS A 314 -3.01 18.72 1.90
N MET A 315 -3.56 17.54 1.67
CA MET A 315 -3.92 16.67 2.77
C MET A 315 -2.70 16.15 3.51
N ALA A 316 -1.67 15.69 2.78
CA ALA A 316 -0.38 15.34 3.38
C ALA A 316 0.19 16.49 4.23
N ARG A 317 0.08 17.75 3.76
CA ARG A 317 0.44 18.95 4.53
C ARG A 317 -0.44 19.14 5.76
N ASP A 318 -1.76 19.05 5.61
CA ASP A 318 -2.69 19.36 6.69
C ASP A 318 -2.62 18.32 7.82
N THR A 319 -2.30 17.06 7.51
CA THR A 319 -2.10 15.97 8.47
C THR A 319 -0.64 15.81 8.92
N TRP A 320 0.29 16.60 8.37
CA TRP A 320 1.70 16.57 8.77
C TRP A 320 1.86 16.90 10.24
N SER A 321 2.60 16.09 11.00
CA SER A 321 2.65 16.09 12.48
C SER A 321 3.04 17.42 13.14
N ASP A 322 3.58 18.37 12.38
CA ASP A 322 3.92 19.72 12.82
C ASP A 322 3.90 20.76 11.67
N ASP A 323 4.42 21.95 11.98
CA ASP A 323 4.58 23.05 11.05
C ASP A 323 5.87 22.96 10.20
N GLN A 324 6.57 21.82 10.19
CA GLN A 324 7.80 21.61 9.42
C GLN A 324 7.57 20.95 8.06
N PHE A 325 6.32 20.81 7.60
CA PHE A 325 6.00 20.23 6.28
C PHE A 325 6.85 20.84 5.15
N HIS A 326 6.87 22.17 5.04
CA HIS A 326 7.61 22.86 3.98
C HIS A 326 9.13 22.73 4.08
N ALA A 327 9.64 22.29 5.22
CA ALA A 327 11.05 21.99 5.44
C ALA A 327 11.37 20.50 5.28
N SER A 328 10.37 19.60 5.29
CA SER A 328 10.58 18.16 5.43
C SER A 328 9.94 17.31 4.33
N TYR A 329 9.03 17.87 3.55
CA TYR A 329 8.42 17.22 2.39
C TYR A 329 9.11 17.71 1.11
N PHE A 330 9.55 16.80 0.27
CA PHE A 330 10.32 17.11 -0.94
C PHE A 330 9.66 16.52 -2.18
N MET A 331 10.03 17.04 -3.35
CA MET A 331 9.66 16.43 -4.61
C MET A 331 10.62 15.25 -4.89
N TRP A 332 10.42 14.07 -4.28
CA TRP A 332 11.31 12.92 -4.50
C TRP A 332 11.06 12.27 -5.87
N ASP A 333 9.91 11.62 -6.04
CA ASP A 333 9.60 10.82 -7.23
C ASP A 333 9.25 11.65 -8.45
N SER A 334 8.55 12.76 -8.23
CA SER A 334 8.23 13.71 -9.29
C SER A 334 9.49 14.35 -9.87
N PHE A 335 10.46 14.74 -9.02
CA PHE A 335 11.76 15.22 -9.50
C PHE A 335 12.53 14.14 -10.24
N THR A 336 12.50 12.90 -9.76
CA THR A 336 13.08 11.75 -10.47
C THR A 336 12.48 11.58 -11.86
N SER A 337 11.17 11.70 -11.99
CA SER A 337 10.47 11.70 -13.28
C SER A 337 10.90 12.86 -14.17
N GLY A 338 11.06 14.07 -13.62
CA GLY A 338 11.62 15.22 -14.33
C GLY A 338 13.03 14.94 -14.88
N VAL A 339 13.91 14.43 -14.02
CA VAL A 339 15.30 14.07 -14.37
C VAL A 339 15.29 13.00 -15.47
N ALA A 340 14.42 11.99 -15.39
CA ALA A 340 14.28 10.96 -16.40
C ALA A 340 13.83 11.52 -17.76
N ILE A 341 12.75 12.31 -17.78
CA ILE A 341 12.21 12.93 -19.00
C ILE A 341 13.24 13.84 -19.67
N SER A 342 13.90 14.70 -18.88
CA SER A 342 14.95 15.59 -19.40
C SER A 342 16.17 14.80 -19.90
N GLY A 343 16.61 13.77 -19.17
CA GLY A 343 17.71 12.90 -19.59
C GLY A 343 17.43 12.21 -20.93
N MET A 344 16.26 11.59 -21.06
CA MET A 344 15.82 10.98 -22.30
C MET A 344 15.73 11.97 -23.46
N ARG A 345 15.32 13.22 -23.22
CA ARG A 345 15.27 14.26 -24.26
C ARG A 345 16.67 14.70 -24.70
N ASN A 346 17.59 14.87 -23.76
CA ASN A 346 18.90 15.51 -23.98
C ASN A 346 20.03 14.51 -24.35
N ASP A 347 19.86 13.22 -24.10
CA ASP A 347 20.86 12.18 -24.39
C ASP A 347 21.23 12.05 -25.89
N LYS A 348 20.46 12.68 -26.80
CA LYS A 348 20.77 12.70 -28.24
C LYS A 348 21.98 13.56 -28.60
N ASP A 349 22.28 14.61 -27.83
CA ASP A 349 23.22 15.64 -28.27
C ASP A 349 24.54 15.66 -27.50
N CYS A 350 24.68 14.92 -26.38
CA CYS A 350 25.85 14.88 -25.46
C CYS A 350 26.36 16.26 -24.94
N LEU A 351 25.89 17.37 -25.51
CA LEU A 351 26.25 18.76 -25.23
C LEU A 351 25.34 19.38 -24.16
N HIS A 352 24.09 18.92 -24.08
CA HIS A 352 23.11 19.38 -23.11
C HIS A 352 23.06 18.40 -21.94
N GLY A 353 23.32 18.89 -20.73
CA GLY A 353 23.18 18.12 -19.49
C GLY A 353 21.72 17.81 -19.17
N ASN A 354 21.39 17.60 -17.90
CA ASN A 354 20.00 17.51 -17.46
C ASN A 354 19.45 18.92 -17.19
N ASP A 355 18.21 19.21 -17.55
CA ASP A 355 17.60 20.55 -17.39
C ASP A 355 17.34 20.88 -15.93
N PHE A 356 17.11 19.87 -15.10
CA PHE A 356 16.63 20.02 -13.73
C PHE A 356 17.66 19.66 -12.66
N ALA A 357 18.66 18.83 -12.99
CA ALA A 357 19.65 18.35 -12.03
C ALA A 357 21.09 18.58 -12.49
N GLU A 358 21.97 18.81 -11.52
CA GLU A 358 23.42 18.62 -11.66
C GLU A 358 23.73 17.13 -11.50
N LEU A 359 24.53 16.57 -12.41
CA LEU A 359 24.83 15.13 -12.46
C LEU A 359 26.35 14.90 -12.40
N GLU A 360 26.77 13.94 -11.57
CA GLU A 360 28.17 13.53 -11.39
C GLU A 360 28.27 11.99 -11.51
N TYR A 361 29.37 11.46 -12.02
CA TYR A 361 29.62 10.02 -11.92
C TYR A 361 30.30 9.68 -10.60
N MET A 362 29.71 8.76 -9.83
CA MET A 362 30.25 8.29 -8.56
C MET A 362 30.42 6.77 -8.57
N ASN A 363 31.36 6.28 -7.76
CA ASN A 363 31.60 4.85 -7.56
C ASN A 363 30.94 4.43 -6.24
N ILE A 364 29.80 3.74 -6.33
CA ILE A 364 28.97 3.42 -5.17
C ILE A 364 28.67 1.93 -5.09
N THR A 365 28.19 1.47 -3.94
CA THR A 365 27.56 0.16 -3.77
C THR A 365 26.41 0.26 -2.78
N VAL A 366 25.57 -0.77 -2.71
CA VAL A 366 24.51 -0.88 -1.70
C VAL A 366 24.99 -1.81 -0.60
N ILE A 367 25.00 -1.34 0.64
CA ILE A 367 25.30 -2.18 1.80
C ILE A 367 24.08 -3.03 2.12
N THR A 368 24.25 -4.35 2.18
CA THR A 368 23.13 -5.29 2.38
C THR A 368 23.15 -6.01 3.73
N SER A 369 24.24 -5.86 4.49
CA SER A 369 24.42 -6.41 5.83
C SER A 369 25.60 -5.70 6.51
N ASN A 370 25.78 -5.91 7.81
CA ASN A 370 26.69 -5.16 8.66
C ASN A 370 27.89 -5.99 9.13
N GLU A 371 29.05 -5.35 9.23
CA GLU A 371 30.24 -5.96 9.79
C GLU A 371 30.05 -6.41 11.26
N PRO A 372 30.73 -7.48 11.69
CA PRO A 372 31.73 -8.26 10.95
C PRO A 372 31.12 -9.27 9.96
N TYR A 373 31.65 -9.32 8.74
CA TYR A 373 31.22 -10.28 7.71
C TYR A 373 31.69 -11.71 8.00
N GLY A 374 30.87 -12.68 7.62
CA GLY A 374 31.11 -14.11 7.81
C GLY A 374 30.73 -14.65 9.20
N ILE A 375 30.17 -13.82 10.07
CA ILE A 375 29.66 -14.22 11.38
C ILE A 375 28.18 -14.59 11.28
N TYR A 376 27.81 -15.71 11.89
CA TYR A 376 26.44 -16.22 11.96
C TYR A 376 25.86 -15.95 13.33
N ASP A 377 24.85 -15.09 13.39
CA ASP A 377 24.11 -14.74 14.60
C ASP A 377 22.61 -15.03 14.49
N GLY A 378 22.16 -15.61 13.39
CA GLY A 378 20.75 -15.93 13.13
C GLY A 378 19.94 -14.81 12.48
N SER A 379 20.53 -13.63 12.25
CA SER A 379 19.83 -12.48 11.69
C SER A 379 19.65 -12.51 10.17
N ASN A 380 20.44 -13.33 9.46
CA ASN A 380 20.62 -13.27 8.01
C ASN A 380 20.17 -14.56 7.30
N PRO A 381 18.89 -14.63 6.89
CA PRO A 381 18.31 -15.80 6.20
C PRO A 381 18.99 -16.18 4.88
N LEU A 382 19.81 -15.29 4.28
CA LEU A 382 20.55 -15.67 3.07
C LEU A 382 21.64 -16.72 3.37
N PHE A 383 22.04 -16.85 4.63
CA PHE A 383 23.08 -17.79 5.04
C PHE A 383 22.68 -18.70 6.19
N ASP A 384 21.91 -18.21 7.16
CA ASP A 384 21.57 -18.95 8.38
C ASP A 384 20.65 -20.15 8.06
N GLY A 385 20.97 -21.31 8.63
CA GLY A 385 20.19 -22.54 8.40
C GLY A 385 20.44 -23.21 7.03
N HIS A 386 21.31 -22.66 6.18
CA HIS A 386 21.59 -23.20 4.86
C HIS A 386 23.00 -23.80 4.73
N ALA A 387 23.10 -25.01 4.18
CA ALA A 387 24.39 -25.63 3.85
C ALA A 387 25.12 -24.88 2.72
N VAL A 388 24.36 -24.33 1.77
CA VAL A 388 24.81 -23.46 0.69
C VAL A 388 24.01 -22.16 0.78
N PRO A 389 24.65 -20.98 0.87
CA PRO A 389 23.93 -19.72 0.95
C PRO A 389 22.94 -19.54 -0.20
N LYS A 390 21.78 -18.94 0.11
CA LYS A 390 20.72 -18.64 -0.86
C LYS A 390 21.29 -17.80 -1.99
N PHE A 391 20.81 -18.05 -3.22
CA PHE A 391 21.31 -17.41 -4.44
C PHE A 391 22.80 -17.66 -4.75
N GLY A 392 23.45 -18.62 -4.06
CA GLY A 392 24.88 -18.92 -4.26
C GLY A 392 25.82 -17.83 -3.74
N LEU A 393 25.38 -17.02 -2.77
CA LEU A 393 26.17 -15.92 -2.22
C LEU A 393 27.44 -16.42 -1.52
N LYS A 394 28.49 -15.59 -1.55
CA LYS A 394 29.79 -15.91 -0.95
C LYS A 394 29.89 -15.37 0.47
N LYS A 395 30.55 -16.15 1.33
CA LYS A 395 30.89 -15.75 2.71
C LYS A 395 32.02 -14.70 2.70
N GLY A 396 31.99 -13.77 3.65
CA GLY A 396 33.01 -12.74 3.83
C GLY A 396 32.83 -11.47 2.99
N GLY A 397 31.68 -11.30 2.33
CA GLY A 397 31.31 -10.09 1.57
C GLY A 397 30.16 -9.31 2.21
N VAL A 398 29.75 -8.21 1.55
CA VAL A 398 28.72 -7.25 2.00
C VAL A 398 27.34 -7.85 2.27
N HIS A 399 27.10 -9.10 1.83
CA HIS A 399 25.87 -9.85 2.09
C HIS A 399 25.92 -10.71 3.36
N SER A 400 27.10 -10.98 3.90
CA SER A 400 27.34 -12.08 4.86
C SER A 400 27.53 -11.64 6.30
N GLY A 401 27.06 -10.45 6.65
CA GLY A 401 27.09 -9.91 8.00
C GLY A 401 25.74 -10.00 8.71
N HIS A 402 25.62 -9.24 9.80
CA HIS A 402 24.36 -9.07 10.52
C HIS A 402 23.36 -8.29 9.66
N VAL A 403 22.13 -8.76 9.58
CA VAL A 403 21.05 -8.05 8.89
C VAL A 403 20.07 -7.50 9.91
N GLN A 404 19.72 -6.23 9.79
CA GLN A 404 18.79 -5.61 10.73
C GLN A 404 17.46 -6.36 10.78
N THR A 405 17.07 -6.83 11.97
CA THR A 405 15.88 -7.66 12.21
C THR A 405 14.61 -6.85 12.52
N GLY A 406 14.77 -5.55 12.75
CA GLY A 406 13.68 -4.58 12.92
C GLY A 406 14.15 -3.26 13.50
N ILE A 407 13.20 -2.39 13.87
CA ILE A 407 13.47 -1.03 14.36
C ILE A 407 14.11 -0.96 15.77
N VAL A 408 14.04 -2.04 16.55
CA VAL A 408 14.58 -2.15 17.92
C VAL A 408 15.69 -3.21 18.03
N ASP A 409 16.39 -3.45 16.92
CA ASP A 409 17.48 -4.41 16.87
C ASP A 409 18.62 -4.03 17.82
N SER A 410 18.90 -4.89 18.80
CA SER A 410 19.92 -4.66 19.82
C SER A 410 21.35 -4.63 19.26
N PHE A 411 21.62 -5.33 18.17
CA PHE A 411 22.92 -5.25 17.49
C PHE A 411 23.12 -3.86 16.88
N CYS A 412 22.06 -3.26 16.36
CA CYS A 412 22.11 -1.97 15.69
C CYS A 412 22.20 -0.80 16.68
N ILE A 413 21.74 -0.98 17.92
CA ILE A 413 21.78 0.05 18.96
C ILE A 413 23.20 0.17 19.55
N ILE A 414 23.71 1.41 19.62
CA ILE A 414 24.96 1.72 20.33
C ILE A 414 24.60 2.34 21.68
N GLU A 415 25.02 1.72 22.79
CA GLU A 415 24.80 2.25 24.15
C GLU A 415 25.41 3.66 24.31
N GLY A 416 24.62 4.61 24.80
CA GLY A 416 25.02 6.01 24.97
C GLY A 416 25.05 6.83 23.67
N SER A 417 24.85 6.23 22.50
CA SER A 417 24.65 6.93 21.22
C SER A 417 23.16 7.11 20.93
N ARG A 418 22.84 8.17 20.18
CA ARG A 418 21.49 8.38 19.62
C ARG A 418 21.34 7.84 18.20
N LYS A 419 22.46 7.54 17.53
CA LYS A 419 22.53 6.98 16.18
C LYS A 419 22.91 5.52 16.26
N GLY A 420 22.19 4.69 15.53
CA GLY A 420 22.53 3.29 15.40
C GLY A 420 23.73 3.05 14.47
N ARG A 421 24.19 1.81 14.44
CA ARG A 421 25.36 1.39 13.64
C ARG A 421 25.03 0.67 12.34
N CYS A 422 23.78 0.26 12.15
CA CYS A 422 23.42 -0.54 10.98
C CYS A 422 23.34 0.33 9.73
N GLU A 423 23.82 -0.21 8.62
CA GLU A 423 23.98 0.41 7.32
C GLU A 423 23.19 -0.35 6.23
N ASP A 424 22.30 -1.30 6.57
CA ASP A 424 21.42 -1.98 5.60
C ASP A 424 20.73 -0.95 4.71
N GLY A 425 20.88 -1.06 3.40
CA GLY A 425 20.30 -0.13 2.43
C GLY A 425 21.06 1.18 2.26
N TYR A 426 22.26 1.34 2.84
CA TYR A 426 23.10 2.50 2.58
C TYR A 426 23.75 2.42 1.20
N THR A 427 23.49 3.43 0.36
CA THR A 427 24.20 3.68 -0.89
C THR A 427 25.56 4.33 -0.62
N LYS A 428 26.58 3.51 -0.36
CA LYS A 428 27.89 3.96 0.12
C LYS A 428 28.84 4.20 -1.03
N GLU A 429 29.51 5.35 -1.02
CA GLU A 429 30.64 5.59 -1.92
C GLU A 429 31.85 4.76 -1.47
N ILE A 430 32.39 3.95 -2.38
CA ILE A 430 33.48 3.03 -2.08
C ILE A 430 34.53 3.02 -3.20
N SER A 431 35.71 2.49 -2.86
CA SER A 431 36.76 2.17 -3.84
C SER A 431 36.99 0.66 -3.85
N GLY A 432 37.17 0.06 -5.03
CA GLY A 432 37.45 -1.37 -5.17
C GLY A 432 36.54 -2.09 -6.16
N LEU A 433 36.55 -3.43 -6.10
CA LEU A 433 35.88 -4.31 -7.06
C LEU A 433 34.35 -4.32 -6.91
N GLU A 434 33.83 -4.00 -5.73
CA GLU A 434 32.40 -3.91 -5.43
C GLU A 434 31.78 -2.57 -5.84
N ALA A 435 32.58 -1.64 -6.38
CA ALA A 435 32.12 -0.32 -6.75
C ALA A 435 31.53 -0.31 -8.16
N VAL A 436 30.30 0.16 -8.30
CA VAL A 436 29.66 0.39 -9.60
C VAL A 436 29.63 1.87 -9.92
N ARG A 437 29.94 2.20 -11.18
CA ARG A 437 29.94 3.58 -11.66
C ARG A 437 28.51 4.00 -12.03
N VAL A 438 27.94 4.91 -11.26
CA VAL A 438 26.56 5.38 -11.39
C VAL A 438 26.55 6.88 -11.65
N ARG A 439 25.61 7.35 -12.50
CA ARG A 439 25.37 8.79 -12.69
C ARG A 439 24.45 9.25 -11.56
N VAL A 440 24.92 10.13 -10.68
CA VAL A 440 24.21 10.55 -9.47
C VAL A 440 23.79 12.00 -9.62
N ALA A 441 22.52 12.30 -9.36
CA ALA A 441 22.07 13.67 -9.18
C ALA A 441 22.58 14.20 -7.85
N THR A 442 23.29 15.33 -7.90
CA THR A 442 23.88 15.96 -6.71
C THR A 442 23.03 17.09 -6.17
N LYS A 443 22.27 17.77 -7.05
CA LYS A 443 21.49 18.95 -6.69
C LYS A 443 20.43 19.29 -7.76
N ALA A 444 19.29 19.82 -7.32
CA ALA A 444 18.30 20.46 -8.18
C ALA A 444 18.76 21.86 -8.62
N LYS A 445 18.68 22.12 -9.93
CA LYS A 445 19.08 23.39 -10.53
C LYS A 445 18.16 24.54 -10.11
N SER A 446 18.77 25.67 -9.79
CA SER A 446 18.07 26.91 -9.52
C SER A 446 17.36 27.42 -10.77
N ASN A 447 16.22 28.09 -10.59
CA ASN A 447 15.54 28.77 -11.68
C ASN A 447 16.45 29.83 -12.33
N VAL A 448 16.54 29.80 -13.66
CA VAL A 448 17.30 30.70 -14.52
C VAL A 448 16.68 32.10 -14.47
N ASP A 449 15.36 32.19 -14.35
CA ASP A 449 14.67 33.45 -14.07
C ASP A 449 14.78 33.81 -12.59
N LYS A 450 15.74 34.68 -12.28
CA LYS A 450 15.99 35.20 -10.93
C LYS A 450 14.83 36.02 -10.35
N ASN A 451 13.86 36.43 -11.17
CA ASN A 451 12.68 37.16 -10.71
C ASN A 451 11.49 36.23 -10.42
N SER A 452 11.57 34.95 -10.79
CA SER A 452 10.53 33.98 -10.48
C SER A 452 10.50 33.71 -8.97
N ARG A 453 9.27 33.57 -8.42
CA ARG A 453 9.08 33.11 -7.03
C ARG A 453 9.37 31.62 -6.87
N LEU A 454 9.37 30.86 -7.96
CA LEU A 454 9.73 29.45 -7.97
C LEU A 454 11.24 29.34 -8.12
N ASP A 455 11.93 28.88 -7.08
CA ASP A 455 13.39 28.90 -6.98
C ASP A 455 14.09 27.71 -7.65
N ARG A 456 13.33 26.75 -8.19
CA ARG A 456 13.83 25.59 -8.94
C ARG A 456 13.23 25.53 -10.34
N GLU A 457 14.04 25.16 -11.32
CA GLU A 457 13.58 24.92 -12.70
C GLU A 457 12.47 23.87 -12.77
N PHE A 458 12.63 22.80 -12.00
CA PHE A 458 11.65 21.72 -11.98
C PHE A 458 10.28 22.17 -11.47
N PHE A 459 10.19 23.06 -10.47
CA PHE A 459 8.88 23.57 -10.00
C PHE A 459 8.10 24.26 -11.11
N LYS A 460 8.78 25.08 -11.91
CA LYS A 460 8.17 25.75 -13.05
C LYS A 460 7.69 24.71 -14.08
N SER A 461 8.57 23.78 -14.48
CA SER A 461 8.21 22.73 -15.44
C SER A 461 7.05 21.87 -14.94
N PHE A 462 7.04 21.48 -13.66
CA PHE A 462 6.01 20.65 -13.07
C PHE A 462 4.63 21.32 -13.13
N LEU A 463 4.53 22.59 -12.71
CA LEU A 463 3.27 23.34 -12.77
C LEU A 463 2.80 23.58 -14.20
N GLU A 464 3.71 23.92 -15.11
CA GLU A 464 3.39 24.11 -16.54
C GLU A 464 2.86 22.81 -17.14
N VAL A 465 3.56 21.68 -16.96
CA VAL A 465 3.18 20.38 -17.51
C VAL A 465 1.82 19.91 -16.99
N LEU A 466 1.57 20.00 -15.68
CA LEU A 466 0.28 19.56 -15.11
C LEU A 466 -0.90 20.41 -15.60
N THR A 467 -0.67 21.69 -15.91
CA THR A 467 -1.73 22.61 -16.36
C THR A 467 -1.95 22.63 -17.88
N LEU A 468 -1.11 21.94 -18.66
CA LEU A 468 -1.29 21.82 -20.12
C LEU A 468 -2.69 21.27 -20.46
N ARG A 469 -3.33 21.76 -21.51
CA ARG A 469 -4.60 21.18 -21.99
C ARG A 469 -4.39 19.86 -22.73
N ASP A 470 -3.22 19.68 -23.34
CA ASP A 470 -2.88 18.42 -23.99
C ASP A 470 -2.73 17.31 -22.94
N ASN A 471 -3.16 16.11 -23.32
CA ASN A 471 -3.18 14.94 -22.43
C ASN A 471 -3.93 15.17 -21.10
N THR A 472 -4.84 16.15 -21.03
CA THR A 472 -5.69 16.38 -19.85
C THR A 472 -6.65 15.23 -19.61
N GLY A 473 -7.08 15.07 -18.36
CA GLY A 473 -8.13 14.11 -18.00
C GLY A 473 -9.35 14.28 -18.92
N ARG A 474 -9.83 13.19 -19.52
CA ARG A 474 -10.96 13.19 -20.46
C ARG A 474 -12.32 13.17 -19.78
N PHE A 475 -12.31 13.20 -18.45
CA PHE A 475 -13.46 12.88 -17.65
C PHE A 475 -14.07 14.15 -17.07
N ASP A 476 -15.32 14.45 -17.43
CA ASP A 476 -16.08 15.50 -16.76
C ASP A 476 -16.57 14.97 -15.41
N ILE A 477 -15.82 15.34 -14.38
CA ILE A 477 -16.12 15.00 -12.99
C ILE A 477 -17.55 15.46 -12.63
N THR A 478 -18.00 16.62 -13.13
CA THR A 478 -19.34 17.16 -12.87
C THR A 478 -20.47 16.37 -13.57
N ALA A 479 -20.15 15.52 -14.55
CA ALA A 479 -21.10 14.66 -15.25
C ALA A 479 -21.28 13.26 -14.60
N GLN A 480 -20.33 12.82 -13.74
CA GLN A 480 -20.53 11.63 -12.89
C GLN A 480 -21.29 11.95 -11.60
N PHE A 481 -20.99 13.11 -11.01
CA PHE A 481 -21.63 13.55 -9.77
C PHE A 481 -23.14 13.89 -9.81
N PRO A 482 -23.87 14.04 -10.94
CA PRO A 482 -25.32 14.23 -10.92
C PRO A 482 -26.07 12.99 -10.39
N PHE A 483 -25.47 11.80 -10.53
CA PHE A 483 -26.01 10.52 -10.05
C PHE A 483 -25.45 10.13 -8.68
N TYR A 484 -24.30 10.68 -8.27
CA TYR A 484 -23.80 10.62 -6.90
C TYR A 484 -24.48 11.70 -6.07
N ARG A 485 -25.70 11.41 -5.61
CA ARG A 485 -26.25 12.18 -4.51
C ARG A 485 -25.41 11.89 -3.27
N GLU A 486 -24.79 12.92 -2.68
CA GLU A 486 -24.22 12.87 -1.32
C GLU A 486 -25.34 12.76 -0.28
N VAL A 487 -26.20 11.77 -0.43
CA VAL A 487 -27.35 11.52 0.43
C VAL A 487 -27.00 10.35 1.31
N LEU A 488 -27.03 10.57 2.61
CA LEU A 488 -26.96 9.50 3.59
C LEU A 488 -28.34 8.86 3.73
N TYR A 489 -28.41 7.55 3.62
CA TYR A 489 -29.63 6.79 3.84
C TYR A 489 -29.72 6.38 5.31
N LYS A 490 -30.64 7.01 6.04
CA LYS A 490 -30.87 6.75 7.47
C LYS A 490 -32.32 6.33 7.70
N PRO A 491 -32.56 5.21 8.41
CA PRO A 491 -33.91 4.76 8.73
C PRO A 491 -34.58 5.67 9.76
N ASN A 492 -35.91 5.79 9.68
CA ASN A 492 -36.72 6.46 10.70
C ASN A 492 -37.35 5.43 11.64
N PHE A 493 -37.00 5.50 12.93
CA PHE A 493 -37.48 4.58 13.96
C PHE A 493 -38.59 5.13 14.87
N VAL A 494 -39.18 6.30 14.56
CA VAL A 494 -40.13 7.01 15.45
C VAL A 494 -41.33 6.16 15.91
N ASN A 495 -41.70 5.09 15.19
CA ASN A 495 -42.80 4.18 15.55
C ASN A 495 -42.40 2.68 15.49
N LYS A 496 -41.11 2.37 15.63
CA LYS A 496 -40.63 0.98 15.66
C LYS A 496 -40.08 0.64 17.03
N SER A 497 -40.50 -0.52 17.58
CA SER A 497 -39.83 -1.09 18.74
C SER A 497 -38.39 -1.47 18.34
N ARG A 498 -37.44 -1.23 19.25
CA ARG A 498 -36.03 -1.57 19.04
C ARG A 498 -35.68 -2.77 19.89
N GLY A 499 -34.92 -3.67 19.31
CA GLY A 499 -34.46 -4.88 19.96
C GLY A 499 -33.26 -4.64 20.86
N LYS A 500 -32.43 -5.66 21.01
CA LYS A 500 -31.22 -5.58 21.84
C LYS A 500 -30.20 -4.67 21.18
N VAL A 501 -29.76 -3.64 21.91
CA VAL A 501 -28.65 -2.78 21.48
C VAL A 501 -27.40 -3.64 21.29
N THR A 502 -26.89 -3.66 20.07
CA THR A 502 -25.80 -4.53 19.65
C THR A 502 -24.68 -3.72 19.01
N ILE A 503 -23.44 -4.08 19.35
CA ILE A 503 -22.22 -3.61 18.69
C ILE A 503 -21.53 -4.82 18.05
N PHE A 504 -21.09 -4.66 16.81
CA PHE A 504 -20.35 -5.69 16.09
C PHE A 504 -18.87 -5.30 15.97
N ASP A 505 -17.98 -6.10 16.53
CA ASP A 505 -16.52 -5.94 16.49
C ASP A 505 -15.93 -6.98 15.55
N MET A 506 -15.39 -6.52 14.43
CA MET A 506 -14.99 -7.35 13.31
C MET A 506 -13.56 -7.04 12.87
N ASP A 507 -12.87 -7.99 12.29
CA ASP A 507 -11.54 -7.77 11.70
C ASP A 507 -11.55 -7.70 10.17
N MET A 508 -12.76 -7.56 9.61
CA MET A 508 -13.02 -7.29 8.20
C MET A 508 -12.53 -8.41 7.27
N SER A 509 -12.49 -9.63 7.77
CA SER A 509 -12.42 -10.84 6.95
C SER A 509 -13.65 -10.99 6.05
N ALA A 510 -13.58 -11.88 5.05
CA ALA A 510 -14.71 -12.11 4.15
C ALA A 510 -15.98 -12.59 4.88
N GLY A 511 -15.84 -13.45 5.90
CA GLY A 511 -16.99 -13.94 6.67
C GLY A 511 -17.61 -12.87 7.57
N ASP A 512 -16.85 -11.85 7.97
CA ASP A 512 -17.41 -10.71 8.70
C ASP A 512 -18.34 -9.86 7.85
N PHE A 513 -18.05 -9.70 6.56
CA PHE A 513 -18.94 -9.00 5.65
C PHE A 513 -20.26 -9.74 5.42
N VAL A 514 -20.21 -11.08 5.36
CA VAL A 514 -21.43 -11.91 5.33
C VAL A 514 -22.21 -11.76 6.64
N SER A 515 -21.51 -11.78 7.78
CA SER A 515 -22.11 -11.62 9.11
C SER A 515 -22.73 -10.23 9.29
N LEU A 516 -22.06 -9.17 8.81
CA LEU A 516 -22.57 -7.81 8.81
C LEU A 516 -23.87 -7.70 8.00
N ILE A 517 -23.89 -8.23 6.78
CA ILE A 517 -25.09 -8.23 5.94
C ILE A 517 -26.22 -8.99 6.63
N TYR A 518 -25.95 -10.14 7.24
CA TYR A 518 -26.94 -10.87 8.03
C TYR A 518 -27.51 -10.04 9.19
N LEU A 519 -26.64 -9.42 10.00
CA LEU A 519 -27.04 -8.57 11.11
C LEU A 519 -27.87 -7.36 10.66
N LEU A 520 -27.57 -6.80 9.48
CA LEU A 520 -28.34 -5.71 8.89
C LEU A 520 -29.70 -6.16 8.33
N LYS A 521 -29.86 -7.45 7.99
CA LYS A 521 -31.13 -8.06 7.56
C LYS A 521 -31.98 -8.56 8.73
N ALA A 522 -31.39 -8.78 9.89
CA ALA A 522 -32.13 -9.14 11.10
C ALA A 522 -33.18 -8.06 11.44
N PRO A 523 -34.38 -8.44 11.91
CA PRO A 523 -35.38 -7.48 12.33
C PRO A 523 -34.82 -6.53 13.40
N VAL A 524 -34.98 -5.21 13.20
CA VAL A 524 -34.49 -4.20 14.16
C VAL A 524 -35.18 -4.32 15.52
N GLU A 525 -36.36 -4.91 15.54
CA GLU A 525 -37.15 -5.26 16.71
C GLU A 525 -36.48 -6.36 17.56
N GLU A 526 -35.55 -7.13 16.98
CA GLU A 526 -34.79 -8.20 17.65
C GLU A 526 -33.35 -7.76 17.94
N ILE A 527 -32.67 -7.24 16.91
CA ILE A 527 -31.27 -6.80 16.96
C ILE A 527 -31.18 -5.36 16.47
N ASP A 528 -30.81 -4.46 17.37
CA ASP A 528 -30.56 -3.07 17.04
C ASP A 528 -29.06 -2.82 16.95
N LEU A 529 -28.49 -3.03 15.75
CA LEU A 529 -27.08 -2.74 15.48
C LEU A 529 -26.86 -1.22 15.52
N LYS A 530 -26.13 -0.78 16.56
CA LYS A 530 -25.89 0.63 16.90
C LYS A 530 -24.48 1.12 16.61
N GLY A 531 -23.52 0.22 16.42
CA GLY A 531 -22.14 0.58 16.14
C GLY A 531 -21.35 -0.61 15.63
N ILE A 532 -20.29 -0.31 14.88
CA ILE A 532 -19.33 -1.30 14.39
C ILE A 532 -17.96 -0.88 14.87
N PHE A 533 -17.17 -1.81 15.38
CA PHE A 533 -15.74 -1.65 15.61
C PHE A 533 -14.98 -2.46 14.57
N VAL A 534 -13.89 -1.90 14.06
CA VAL A 534 -13.01 -2.62 13.16
C VAL A 534 -11.63 -2.79 13.79
N SER A 535 -11.09 -4.00 13.75
CA SER A 535 -9.76 -4.33 14.27
C SER A 535 -8.75 -4.29 13.14
N GLY A 536 -7.74 -3.40 13.23
CA GLY A 536 -6.68 -3.30 12.22
C GLY A 536 -5.57 -4.34 12.36
N ASN A 537 -5.61 -5.16 13.41
CA ASN A 537 -4.65 -6.23 13.72
C ASN A 537 -5.17 -7.64 13.39
N GLY A 538 -6.20 -7.75 12.54
CA GLY A 538 -6.74 -9.04 12.10
C GLY A 538 -6.63 -9.26 10.60
N TRP A 539 -7.58 -10.00 10.03
CA TRP A 539 -7.51 -10.53 8.66
C TRP A 539 -7.45 -9.49 7.55
N ALA A 540 -7.91 -8.27 7.79
CA ALA A 540 -7.87 -7.20 6.81
C ALA A 540 -7.25 -5.90 7.36
N ASN A 541 -6.63 -5.14 6.47
CA ASN A 541 -6.06 -3.84 6.83
C ASN A 541 -7.18 -2.82 7.13
N ALA A 542 -6.84 -1.77 7.89
CA ALA A 542 -7.81 -0.76 8.32
C ALA A 542 -8.42 0.07 7.16
N ALA A 543 -7.77 0.13 5.99
CA ALA A 543 -8.27 0.86 4.83
C ALA A 543 -9.53 0.18 4.21
N THR A 544 -9.77 -1.08 4.56
CA THR A 544 -11.00 -1.84 4.23
C THR A 544 -12.29 -1.21 4.78
N ILE A 545 -12.21 -0.25 5.74
CA ILE A 545 -13.37 0.51 6.26
C ILE A 545 -14.25 1.10 5.15
N ASP A 546 -13.65 1.53 4.04
CA ASP A 546 -14.40 2.10 2.93
C ASP A 546 -15.45 1.14 2.35
N ILE A 547 -15.20 -0.18 2.40
CA ILE A 547 -16.14 -1.23 1.98
C ILE A 547 -17.27 -1.39 3.01
N VAL A 548 -16.98 -1.23 4.30
CA VAL A 548 -18.01 -1.22 5.36
C VAL A 548 -19.00 -0.08 5.12
N TYR A 549 -18.50 1.10 4.74
CA TYR A 549 -19.36 2.23 4.38
C TYR A 549 -20.24 1.96 3.17
N ASP A 550 -19.71 1.29 2.15
CA ASP A 550 -20.47 0.94 0.96
C ASP A 550 -21.59 -0.07 1.24
N ILE A 551 -21.34 -1.06 2.11
CA ILE A 551 -22.37 -2.01 2.55
C ILE A 551 -23.43 -1.31 3.39
N LEU A 552 -23.05 -0.47 4.36
CA LEU A 552 -24.02 0.30 5.13
C LEU A 552 -24.88 1.19 4.23
N HIS A 553 -24.28 1.80 3.22
CA HIS A 553 -24.99 2.63 2.26
C HIS A 553 -25.96 1.81 1.39
N MET A 554 -25.52 0.66 0.88
CA MET A 554 -26.37 -0.30 0.15
C MET A 554 -27.58 -0.74 0.98
N MET A 555 -27.37 -0.97 2.28
CA MET A 555 -28.39 -1.44 3.22
C MET A 555 -29.25 -0.31 3.80
N GLY A 556 -29.01 0.95 3.43
CA GLY A 556 -29.75 2.10 3.92
C GLY A 556 -29.53 2.39 5.42
N ARG A 557 -28.33 2.08 5.92
CA ARG A 557 -27.93 2.14 7.34
C ARG A 557 -26.72 3.05 7.57
N ASP A 558 -26.66 4.20 6.88
CA ASP A 558 -25.65 5.23 7.12
C ASP A 558 -25.77 5.90 8.50
N ASP A 559 -26.76 5.51 9.32
CA ASP A 559 -26.90 5.89 10.72
C ASP A 559 -25.88 5.19 11.64
N ILE A 560 -25.29 4.06 11.20
CA ILE A 560 -24.38 3.27 12.03
C ILE A 560 -22.95 3.86 12.01
N PRO A 561 -22.42 4.32 13.16
CA PRO A 561 -21.02 4.72 13.26
C PRO A 561 -20.08 3.50 13.16
N VAL A 562 -18.96 3.67 12.46
CA VAL A 562 -17.91 2.65 12.31
C VAL A 562 -16.66 3.19 12.96
N GLY A 563 -16.19 2.57 14.04
CA GLY A 563 -15.06 3.01 14.83
C GLY A 563 -13.80 2.23 14.52
N ARG A 564 -12.73 2.93 14.18
CA ARG A 564 -11.42 2.35 13.88
C ARG A 564 -10.70 1.94 15.17
N GLY A 565 -10.35 0.67 15.28
CA GLY A 565 -9.48 0.10 16.30
C GLY A 565 -7.99 0.28 16.00
N THR A 566 -7.14 -0.19 16.91
CA THR A 566 -5.68 -0.17 16.73
C THR A 566 -5.23 -1.25 15.75
N SER A 567 -4.18 -0.97 14.97
CA SER A 567 -3.58 -1.95 14.03
C SER A 567 -2.57 -2.91 14.66
N THR A 568 -2.36 -2.83 15.97
CA THR A 568 -1.42 -3.69 16.70
C THR A 568 -2.08 -4.36 17.91
N ALA A 569 -1.60 -5.56 18.26
CA ALA A 569 -2.01 -6.26 19.46
C ALA A 569 -1.65 -5.50 20.74
N LEU A 570 -2.41 -5.72 21.80
CA LEU A 570 -2.23 -5.08 23.10
C LEU A 570 -0.81 -5.35 23.64
N GLY A 571 -0.12 -4.28 24.07
CA GLY A 571 1.24 -4.36 24.60
C GLY A 571 2.33 -4.60 23.55
N THR A 572 2.00 -4.56 22.27
CA THR A 572 3.00 -4.56 21.18
C THR A 572 3.31 -3.14 20.72
N GLY A 573 4.53 -2.91 20.22
CA GLY A 573 4.91 -1.60 19.67
C GLY A 573 4.13 -1.26 18.40
N ILE A 574 3.89 0.02 18.17
CA ILE A 574 3.04 0.59 17.10
C ILE A 574 3.49 0.18 15.69
N LEU A 575 4.77 -0.17 15.54
CA LEU A 575 5.42 -0.49 14.27
C LEU A 575 5.70 -2.00 14.10
N GLY A 576 5.13 -2.85 14.95
CA GLY A 576 5.34 -4.30 14.90
C GLY A 576 4.33 -5.04 14.03
N CYS A 577 4.73 -6.14 13.40
CA CYS A 577 3.83 -7.15 12.81
C CYS A 577 3.73 -8.42 13.66
N LYS A 578 3.97 -8.31 14.98
CA LYS A 578 3.92 -9.46 15.89
C LYS A 578 2.51 -10.06 15.86
N TYR A 579 2.43 -11.38 15.66
CA TYR A 579 1.21 -12.17 15.40
C TYR A 579 0.56 -11.96 14.02
N VAL A 580 0.41 -10.72 13.54
CA VAL A 580 -0.17 -10.43 12.21
C VAL A 580 0.68 -11.03 11.08
N SER A 581 2.00 -11.19 11.29
CA SER A 581 2.86 -11.92 10.35
C SER A 581 2.43 -13.35 10.10
N ALA A 582 1.63 -13.96 11.00
CA ALA A 582 1.06 -15.29 10.78
C ALA A 582 -0.12 -15.29 9.80
N ILE A 583 -0.69 -14.14 9.44
CA ILE A 583 -1.77 -14.09 8.46
C ILE A 583 -1.15 -14.25 7.06
N PRO A 584 -1.64 -15.19 6.23
CA PRO A 584 -1.17 -15.33 4.86
C PRO A 584 -1.27 -14.01 4.10
N GLN A 585 -0.14 -13.58 3.54
CA GLN A 585 -0.13 -12.52 2.54
C GLN A 585 -0.30 -13.16 1.16
N GLY A 586 -0.40 -12.36 0.12
CA GLY A 586 -0.21 -12.75 -1.27
C GLY A 586 0.66 -11.72 -1.95
N SER A 587 0.56 -11.64 -3.27
CA SER A 587 1.17 -10.61 -4.10
C SER A 587 0.85 -9.19 -3.65
N GLY A 588 -0.28 -9.00 -2.96
CA GLY A 588 -0.84 -7.70 -2.62
C GLY A 588 -0.98 -7.37 -1.14
N GLY A 589 -0.59 -8.29 -0.26
CA GLY A 589 -0.83 -8.20 1.17
C GLY A 589 -1.85 -9.22 1.64
N LEU A 590 -2.65 -8.88 2.66
CA LEU A 590 -3.56 -9.84 3.31
C LEU A 590 -4.53 -10.41 2.28
N LEU A 591 -4.53 -11.74 2.09
CA LEU A 591 -5.30 -12.41 1.01
C LEU A 591 -6.82 -12.10 1.05
N ASP A 592 -7.35 -11.90 2.26
CA ASP A 592 -8.77 -11.57 2.48
C ASP A 592 -9.09 -10.13 2.08
N SER A 593 -8.26 -9.15 2.50
CA SER A 593 -8.35 -7.75 2.06
C SER A 593 -8.35 -7.65 0.54
N ASP A 594 -7.40 -8.33 -0.10
CA ASP A 594 -7.26 -8.35 -1.56
C ASP A 594 -8.51 -8.86 -2.26
N THR A 595 -9.14 -9.91 -1.70
CA THR A 595 -10.39 -10.45 -2.25
C THR A 595 -11.53 -9.45 -2.16
N LEU A 596 -11.63 -8.72 -1.04
CA LEU A 596 -12.66 -7.71 -0.84
C LEU A 596 -12.47 -6.50 -1.75
N TYR A 597 -11.23 -6.04 -1.97
CA TYR A 597 -10.96 -4.95 -2.91
C TYR A 597 -11.33 -5.30 -4.35
N GLY A 598 -11.27 -6.57 -4.74
CA GLY A 598 -11.73 -7.00 -6.05
C GLY A 598 -13.25 -6.89 -6.24
N LEU A 599 -14.00 -6.95 -5.14
CA LEU A 599 -15.46 -6.82 -5.13
C LEU A 599 -15.94 -5.44 -4.73
N ALA A 600 -15.08 -4.55 -4.23
CA ALA A 600 -15.46 -3.20 -3.82
C ALA A 600 -16.20 -2.42 -4.92
N ARG A 601 -15.86 -2.65 -6.20
CA ARG A 601 -16.54 -2.00 -7.34
C ARG A 601 -17.94 -2.57 -7.67
N SER A 602 -18.37 -3.62 -6.98
CA SER A 602 -19.74 -4.16 -7.11
C SER A 602 -20.74 -3.50 -6.15
N LEU A 603 -20.23 -2.74 -5.18
CA LEU A 603 -21.04 -2.03 -4.19
C LEU A 603 -21.31 -0.59 -4.63
N PRO A 604 -22.41 0.03 -4.15
CA PRO A 604 -22.60 1.46 -4.32
C PRO A 604 -21.52 2.20 -3.52
N ARG A 605 -21.02 3.31 -4.06
CA ARG A 605 -20.00 4.11 -3.38
C ARG A 605 -20.67 5.08 -2.41
N SER A 606 -20.46 4.82 -1.12
CA SER A 606 -20.93 5.67 -0.04
C SER A 606 -20.34 7.08 -0.12
N PRO A 607 -21.08 8.13 0.28
CA PRO A 607 -20.51 9.46 0.49
C PRO A 607 -19.60 9.51 1.74
N ARG A 608 -19.68 8.49 2.62
CA ARG A 608 -18.75 8.30 3.73
C ARG A 608 -17.44 7.74 3.21
N ARG A 609 -16.35 8.11 3.87
CA ARG A 609 -14.98 7.73 3.50
C ARG A 609 -14.09 7.79 4.72
N TYR A 610 -13.01 7.04 4.69
CA TYR A 610 -11.91 7.27 5.62
C TYR A 610 -11.36 8.69 5.42
N THR A 611 -11.14 9.42 6.52
CA THR A 611 -10.21 10.56 6.54
C THR A 611 -9.40 10.49 7.83
N ALA A 612 -8.12 10.88 7.75
CA ALA A 612 -7.17 10.87 8.86
C ALA A 612 -7.58 11.81 10.01
N GLU A 613 -6.75 11.93 11.05
CA GLU A 613 -6.95 12.94 12.08
C GLU A 613 -6.99 14.33 11.45
N ASN A 614 -8.11 15.04 11.65
CA ASN A 614 -8.42 16.22 10.89
C ASN A 614 -8.85 17.41 11.77
N SER A 615 -8.80 17.26 13.10
CA SER A 615 -9.02 18.31 14.10
C SER A 615 -8.08 18.19 15.30
N VAL A 616 -7.72 19.32 15.90
CA VAL A 616 -6.84 19.40 17.09
C VAL A 616 -7.45 18.67 18.28
N GLU A 617 -8.78 18.71 18.41
CA GLU A 617 -9.52 18.00 19.45
C GLU A 617 -9.24 16.49 19.43
N HIS A 618 -9.03 15.93 18.24
CA HIS A 618 -8.82 14.50 18.02
C HIS A 618 -7.36 14.15 17.69
N GLY A 619 -6.42 15.01 18.08
CA GLY A 619 -4.97 14.75 17.98
C GLY A 619 -4.33 15.17 16.66
N ALA A 620 -5.07 15.79 15.73
CA ALA A 620 -4.45 16.39 14.55
C ALA A 620 -3.59 17.59 14.96
N PRO A 621 -2.50 17.88 14.22
CA PRO A 621 -1.66 19.05 14.50
C PRO A 621 -2.42 20.37 14.25
N ARG A 622 -3.45 20.33 13.40
CA ARG A 622 -4.28 21.48 13.02
C ARG A 622 -5.66 21.03 12.57
N ASN A 623 -6.62 21.95 12.62
CA ASN A 623 -7.94 21.72 12.03
C ASN A 623 -7.84 21.78 10.50
N THR A 624 -8.26 20.71 9.84
CA THR A 624 -8.45 20.69 8.39
C THR A 624 -9.73 21.46 8.01
N GLY A 625 -9.96 21.64 6.72
CA GLY A 625 -11.18 22.28 6.22
C GLY A 625 -12.46 21.44 6.36
N ASN A 626 -12.38 20.16 6.72
CA ASN A 626 -13.53 19.25 6.81
C ASN A 626 -13.44 18.31 8.04
N PRO A 627 -13.36 18.85 9.27
CA PRO A 627 -13.19 18.07 10.49
C PRO A 627 -14.32 17.05 10.71
N GLU A 628 -15.52 17.32 10.18
CA GLU A 628 -16.70 16.45 10.27
C GLU A 628 -16.55 15.12 9.53
N LEU A 629 -15.60 14.98 8.62
CA LEU A 629 -15.38 13.76 7.84
C LEU A 629 -14.44 12.75 8.52
N ARG A 630 -13.97 13.06 9.75
CA ARG A 630 -12.96 12.27 10.46
C ARG A 630 -13.39 10.82 10.62
N GLN A 631 -12.46 9.89 10.47
CA GLN A 631 -12.70 8.52 10.89
C GLN A 631 -12.78 8.43 12.43
N PRO A 632 -13.94 8.11 13.04
CA PRO A 632 -14.04 7.95 14.49
C PRO A 632 -13.27 6.71 14.96
N LEU A 633 -12.75 6.77 16.18
CA LEU A 633 -12.10 5.65 16.85
C LEU A 633 -13.13 4.70 17.48
N ALA A 634 -12.79 3.42 17.62
CA ALA A 634 -13.65 2.42 18.25
C ALA A 634 -14.12 2.86 19.66
N PHE A 635 -13.21 3.46 20.45
CA PHE A 635 -13.53 3.97 21.78
C PHE A 635 -14.51 5.17 21.76
N GLU A 636 -14.45 6.03 20.75
CA GLU A 636 -15.37 7.15 20.60
C GLU A 636 -16.77 6.68 20.19
N VAL A 637 -16.83 5.68 19.30
CA VAL A 637 -18.10 5.02 18.94
C VAL A 637 -18.70 4.33 20.17
N TRP A 638 -17.89 3.63 20.98
CA TRP A 638 -18.31 3.06 22.26
C TRP A 638 -18.95 4.13 23.18
N GLN A 639 -18.25 5.26 23.39
CA GLN A 639 -18.75 6.34 24.24
C GLN A 639 -20.04 6.95 23.70
N SER A 640 -20.14 7.14 22.38
CA SER A 640 -21.32 7.68 21.71
C SER A 640 -22.53 6.75 21.88
N VAL A 641 -22.36 5.45 21.66
CA VAL A 641 -23.43 4.47 21.84
C VAL A 641 -23.86 4.42 23.30
N LYS A 642 -22.90 4.33 24.23
CA LYS A 642 -23.17 4.32 25.68
C LYS A 642 -23.94 5.56 26.15
N LYS A 643 -23.64 6.74 25.61
CA LYS A 643 -24.34 7.99 25.95
C LYS A 643 -25.79 8.04 25.46
N GLN A 644 -26.10 7.30 24.39
CA GLN A 644 -27.43 7.23 23.79
C GLN A 644 -28.33 6.17 24.43
N LEU A 645 -27.80 5.33 25.33
CA LEU A 645 -28.58 4.30 26.01
C LEU A 645 -29.56 4.90 27.00
N ASP A 646 -30.75 4.32 27.05
CA ASP A 646 -31.64 4.52 28.19
C ASP A 646 -31.06 3.85 29.45
N PRO A 647 -31.35 4.35 30.67
CA PRO A 647 -30.77 3.81 31.91
C PRO A 647 -30.99 2.30 32.14
N SER A 648 -32.06 1.75 31.56
CA SER A 648 -32.39 0.31 31.63
C SER A 648 -31.75 -0.54 30.53
N GLU A 649 -31.26 0.09 29.46
CA GLU A 649 -30.66 -0.61 28.34
C GLU A 649 -29.25 -1.09 28.66
N LYS A 650 -28.84 -2.16 27.98
CA LYS A 650 -27.52 -2.76 28.07
C LYS A 650 -27.05 -3.16 26.69
N ILE A 651 -25.73 -3.16 26.50
CA ILE A 651 -25.11 -3.46 25.21
C ILE A 651 -24.77 -4.94 25.12
N THR A 652 -25.09 -5.55 23.99
CA THR A 652 -24.53 -6.85 23.57
C THR A 652 -23.37 -6.60 22.60
N ILE A 653 -22.24 -7.27 22.79
CA ILE A 653 -21.09 -7.16 21.88
C ILE A 653 -20.91 -8.51 21.18
N LEU A 654 -20.85 -8.47 19.86
CA LEU A 654 -20.51 -9.61 19.01
C LEU A 654 -19.09 -9.39 18.50
N THR A 655 -18.18 -10.33 18.75
CA THR A 655 -16.77 -10.22 18.36
C THR A 655 -16.40 -11.35 17.40
N ASN A 656 -16.02 -10.97 16.18
CA ASN A 656 -15.57 -11.91 15.13
C ASN A 656 -14.07 -11.82 14.84
N GLY A 657 -13.37 -10.85 15.43
CA GLY A 657 -11.93 -10.65 15.29
C GLY A 657 -11.17 -10.76 16.62
N PRO A 658 -9.90 -10.31 16.64
CA PRO A 658 -9.12 -10.20 17.87
C PRO A 658 -9.82 -9.31 18.89
N LEU A 659 -9.76 -9.68 20.18
CA LEU A 659 -10.47 -8.98 21.27
C LEU A 659 -9.85 -7.64 21.67
N THR A 660 -8.98 -7.07 20.84
CA THR A 660 -8.16 -5.88 21.12
C THR A 660 -9.01 -4.65 21.41
N ASN A 661 -10.04 -4.39 20.60
CA ASN A 661 -10.95 -3.26 20.81
C ASN A 661 -11.70 -3.37 22.14
N LEU A 662 -12.28 -4.55 22.41
CA LEU A 662 -13.00 -4.80 23.66
C LEU A 662 -12.09 -4.72 24.88
N ALA A 663 -10.87 -5.28 24.81
CA ALA A 663 -9.89 -5.16 25.89
C ALA A 663 -9.52 -3.69 26.16
N ASN A 664 -9.25 -2.90 25.10
CA ASN A 664 -8.98 -1.48 25.23
C ASN A 664 -10.15 -0.73 25.90
N ILE A 665 -11.40 -1.04 25.54
CA ILE A 665 -12.59 -0.46 26.17
C ILE A 665 -12.67 -0.82 27.65
N VAL A 666 -12.51 -2.10 28.01
CA VAL A 666 -12.59 -2.58 29.40
C VAL A 666 -11.48 -1.96 30.26
N LEU A 667 -10.28 -1.82 29.72
CA LEU A 667 -9.15 -1.20 30.42
C LEU A 667 -9.32 0.32 30.58
N SER A 668 -9.97 0.98 29.62
CA SER A 668 -10.11 2.45 29.60
C SER A 668 -11.38 2.95 30.31
N ASP A 669 -12.47 2.19 30.29
CA ASP A 669 -13.77 2.54 30.88
C ASP A 669 -14.13 1.55 32.00
N ARG A 670 -13.88 1.96 33.25
CA ARG A 670 -14.17 1.14 34.45
C ARG A 670 -15.64 0.76 34.61
N ASN A 671 -16.55 1.45 33.94
CA ASN A 671 -17.98 1.16 33.95
C ASN A 671 -18.42 0.34 32.74
N ALA A 672 -17.53 -0.08 31.84
CA ALA A 672 -17.90 -0.85 30.66
C ALA A 672 -18.62 -2.15 31.02
N SER A 673 -18.06 -2.91 31.97
CA SER A 673 -18.61 -4.21 32.40
C SER A 673 -19.99 -4.12 33.04
N SER A 674 -20.40 -2.96 33.57
CA SER A 674 -21.75 -2.79 34.12
C SER A 674 -22.79 -2.43 33.06
N VAL A 675 -22.36 -1.97 31.89
CA VAL A 675 -23.22 -1.60 30.76
C VAL A 675 -23.30 -2.71 29.71
N ILE A 676 -22.25 -3.53 29.60
CA ILE A 676 -22.23 -4.70 28.72
C ILE A 676 -23.02 -5.83 29.40
N LYS A 677 -24.09 -6.28 28.75
CA LYS A 677 -24.92 -7.41 29.22
C LYS A 677 -24.26 -8.74 28.91
N SER A 678 -23.84 -8.93 27.67
CA SER A 678 -23.32 -10.19 27.16
C SER A 678 -22.34 -9.94 26.03
N VAL A 679 -21.30 -10.77 25.96
CA VAL A 679 -20.29 -10.76 24.90
C VAL A 679 -20.28 -12.13 24.21
N TYR A 680 -20.41 -12.15 22.89
CA TYR A 680 -20.28 -13.36 22.08
C TYR A 680 -18.94 -13.32 21.36
N VAL A 681 -18.15 -14.38 21.53
CA VAL A 681 -16.77 -14.42 21.03
C VAL A 681 -16.58 -15.55 20.05
N VAL A 682 -16.32 -15.22 18.78
CA VAL A 682 -15.71 -16.16 17.82
C VAL A 682 -14.26 -16.28 18.14
N GLY A 683 -13.91 -17.41 18.71
CA GLY A 683 -12.53 -17.71 18.91
C GLY A 683 -12.32 -18.79 19.94
N GLY A 684 -11.05 -19.09 20.12
CA GLY A 684 -10.62 -20.13 21.01
C GLY A 684 -10.82 -21.53 20.45
N HIS A 685 -10.00 -22.42 20.96
CA HIS A 685 -9.98 -23.81 20.56
C HIS A 685 -10.07 -24.65 21.84
N ILE A 686 -11.25 -25.20 22.08
CA ILE A 686 -11.50 -26.16 23.16
C ILE A 686 -11.32 -27.55 22.57
N ARG A 687 -10.32 -28.28 23.07
CA ARG A 687 -9.97 -29.60 22.58
C ARG A 687 -11.16 -30.55 22.67
N ASP A 688 -11.49 -31.17 21.55
CA ASP A 688 -12.55 -32.17 21.45
C ASP A 688 -12.00 -33.60 21.59
N GLU A 689 -12.90 -34.59 21.57
CA GLU A 689 -12.55 -36.02 21.68
C GLU A 689 -11.62 -36.51 20.56
N ASN A 690 -11.53 -35.75 19.46
CA ASN A 690 -10.74 -36.08 18.27
C ASN A 690 -9.31 -35.50 18.31
N ASP A 691 -8.88 -34.86 19.42
CA ASP A 691 -7.60 -34.15 19.56
C ASP A 691 -7.33 -33.21 18.36
N SER A 692 -8.37 -32.52 17.89
CA SER A 692 -8.24 -31.65 16.73
C SER A 692 -7.26 -30.51 17.02
N ASN A 693 -6.54 -30.06 15.98
CA ASN A 693 -5.61 -28.93 16.11
C ASN A 693 -6.35 -27.59 16.04
N GLY A 694 -5.72 -26.56 16.59
CA GLY A 694 -6.07 -25.16 16.35
C GLY A 694 -5.97 -24.78 14.86
N ASN A 695 -6.41 -23.58 14.50
CA ASN A 695 -6.42 -23.15 13.10
C ASN A 695 -5.25 -22.25 12.70
N VAL A 696 -4.27 -21.95 13.57
CA VAL A 696 -3.05 -21.17 13.20
C VAL A 696 -2.06 -22.00 12.37
N PHE A 697 -2.45 -22.36 11.15
CA PHE A 697 -1.71 -23.29 10.28
C PHE A 697 -0.39 -22.73 9.73
N THR A 698 -0.20 -21.41 9.79
CA THR A 698 1.00 -20.69 9.33
C THR A 698 2.14 -20.69 10.35
N VAL A 699 1.85 -21.09 11.60
CA VAL A 699 2.84 -21.22 12.67
C VAL A 699 2.81 -22.68 13.16
N PRO A 700 3.47 -23.62 12.46
CA PRO A 700 3.36 -25.06 12.76
C PRO A 700 3.77 -25.45 14.19
N SER A 701 4.60 -24.62 14.85
CA SER A 701 4.98 -24.79 16.25
C SER A 701 3.83 -24.52 17.23
N ASN A 702 2.75 -23.85 16.79
CA ASN A 702 1.57 -23.53 17.59
C ASN A 702 0.33 -24.31 17.13
N ARG A 703 0.24 -25.57 17.54
CA ARG A 703 -0.86 -26.49 17.21
C ARG A 703 -2.17 -26.26 18.01
N TYR A 704 -2.18 -25.34 18.97
CA TYR A 704 -3.29 -25.22 19.93
C TYR A 704 -4.15 -23.98 19.74
N ALA A 705 -3.57 -22.90 19.21
CA ALA A 705 -4.23 -21.62 19.17
C ALA A 705 -5.30 -21.54 18.07
N GLU A 706 -6.29 -20.69 18.34
CA GLU A 706 -7.22 -20.18 17.34
C GLU A 706 -6.72 -18.79 16.88
N PHE A 707 -6.90 -18.46 15.59
CA PHE A 707 -6.36 -17.23 14.98
C PHE A 707 -6.75 -15.94 15.70
N ASN A 708 -8.02 -15.69 15.99
CA ASN A 708 -8.46 -14.45 16.65
C ASN A 708 -7.80 -14.28 18.02
N LEU A 709 -7.71 -15.35 18.81
CA LEU A 709 -7.01 -15.30 20.11
C LEU A 709 -5.48 -15.28 19.95
N PHE A 710 -4.93 -15.83 18.88
CA PHE A 710 -3.49 -15.80 18.58
C PHE A 710 -3.02 -14.41 18.17
N LEU A 711 -3.87 -13.66 17.46
CA LEU A 711 -3.57 -12.33 16.98
C LEU A 711 -3.45 -11.30 18.11
N ASP A 712 -4.16 -11.51 19.23
CA ASP A 712 -3.96 -10.76 20.46
C ASP A 712 -4.23 -11.58 21.73
N PRO A 713 -3.26 -12.40 22.17
CA PRO A 713 -3.45 -13.28 23.32
C PRO A 713 -3.57 -12.52 24.64
N LEU A 714 -3.02 -11.30 24.72
CA LEU A 714 -3.13 -10.47 25.92
C LEU A 714 -4.54 -9.87 26.03
N ALA A 715 -5.08 -9.34 24.94
CA ALA A 715 -6.47 -8.89 24.91
C ALA A 715 -7.45 -10.04 25.18
N ALA A 716 -7.19 -11.22 24.58
CA ALA A 716 -7.97 -12.43 24.86
C ALA A 716 -8.03 -12.75 26.35
N LYS A 717 -6.88 -12.71 27.03
CA LYS A 717 -6.79 -12.93 28.47
C LYS A 717 -7.57 -11.86 29.26
N VAL A 718 -7.38 -10.58 28.95
CA VAL A 718 -8.05 -9.47 29.64
C VAL A 718 -9.57 -9.60 29.55
N VAL A 719 -10.10 -9.94 28.38
CA VAL A 719 -11.55 -10.09 28.19
C VAL A 719 -12.07 -11.34 28.89
N LEU A 720 -11.44 -12.49 28.71
CA LEU A 720 -11.90 -13.75 29.31
C LEU A 720 -11.81 -13.78 30.83
N GLU A 721 -10.88 -13.04 31.44
CA GLU A 721 -10.77 -12.90 32.90
C GLU A 721 -11.67 -11.79 33.48
N SER A 722 -12.44 -11.09 32.63
CA SER A 722 -13.37 -10.05 33.08
C SER A 722 -14.62 -10.63 33.74
N THR A 723 -15.40 -9.78 34.41
CA THR A 723 -16.67 -10.16 35.04
C THR A 723 -17.86 -10.15 34.08
N MET A 724 -17.62 -10.00 32.77
CA MET A 724 -18.69 -9.95 31.76
C MET A 724 -19.27 -11.35 31.51
N ASP A 725 -20.54 -11.41 31.11
CA ASP A 725 -21.16 -12.66 30.68
C ASP A 725 -20.70 -13.00 29.26
N ILE A 726 -19.78 -13.97 29.14
CA ILE A 726 -19.11 -14.32 27.88
C ILE A 726 -19.63 -15.67 27.38
N THR A 727 -20.18 -15.66 26.17
CA THR A 727 -20.47 -16.86 25.39
C THR A 727 -19.37 -17.06 24.36
N LEU A 728 -18.54 -18.10 24.55
CA LEU A 728 -17.51 -18.49 23.60
C LEU A 728 -18.11 -19.40 22.52
N ILE A 729 -17.80 -19.10 21.26
CA ILE A 729 -18.14 -19.91 20.08
C ILE A 729 -16.82 -20.50 19.58
N PRO A 730 -16.37 -21.65 20.12
CA PRO A 730 -15.06 -22.21 19.81
C PRO A 730 -15.01 -22.88 18.43
N LEU A 731 -13.80 -23.14 17.93
CA LEU A 731 -13.56 -23.83 16.66
C LEU A 731 -14.34 -25.13 16.49
N SER A 732 -14.57 -25.89 17.57
CA SER A 732 -15.32 -27.15 17.51
C SER A 732 -16.81 -26.95 17.20
N SER A 733 -17.41 -25.85 17.65
CA SER A 733 -18.78 -25.45 17.29
C SER A 733 -18.83 -24.89 15.87
N GLN A 734 -17.88 -24.02 15.55
CA GLN A 734 -17.70 -23.41 14.24
C GLN A 734 -17.62 -24.47 13.11
N ARG A 735 -16.80 -25.51 13.30
CA ARG A 735 -16.66 -26.62 12.34
C ARG A 735 -17.95 -27.41 12.13
N LYS A 736 -18.84 -27.49 13.12
CA LYS A 736 -20.13 -28.21 13.01
C LYS A 736 -21.19 -27.42 12.23
N ALA A 737 -21.10 -26.09 12.25
CA ALA A 737 -21.99 -25.22 11.47
C ALA A 737 -21.59 -25.15 9.97
N SER A 738 -20.49 -25.79 9.59
CA SER A 738 -19.92 -25.66 8.25
C SER A 738 -20.76 -26.35 7.17
N SER A 739 -21.39 -25.57 6.29
CA SER A 739 -22.00 -26.06 5.05
C SER A 739 -21.84 -25.07 3.90
N PHE A 740 -20.58 -24.78 3.56
CA PHE A 740 -20.21 -23.80 2.54
C PHE A 740 -20.87 -24.10 1.17
N GLN A 741 -20.83 -25.36 0.73
CA GLN A 741 -21.40 -25.78 -0.54
C GLN A 741 -22.93 -25.64 -0.59
N THR A 742 -23.63 -26.09 0.46
CA THR A 742 -25.09 -25.97 0.53
C THR A 742 -25.54 -24.52 0.64
N LEU A 743 -24.77 -23.66 1.32
CA LEU A 743 -25.03 -22.22 1.38
C LEU A 743 -24.92 -21.60 -0.01
N LEU A 744 -23.86 -21.92 -0.76
CA LEU A 744 -23.66 -21.42 -2.11
C LEU A 744 -24.81 -21.83 -3.04
N GLU A 745 -25.16 -23.12 -3.04
CA GLU A 745 -26.30 -23.65 -3.80
C GLU A 745 -27.60 -22.95 -3.40
N SER A 746 -27.84 -22.75 -2.10
CA SER A 746 -29.06 -22.08 -1.62
C SER A 746 -29.13 -20.62 -2.08
N LEU A 747 -28.00 -19.92 -2.13
CA LEU A 747 -27.93 -18.54 -2.62
C LEU A 747 -28.16 -18.42 -4.13
N GLU A 748 -27.76 -19.42 -4.92
CA GLU A 748 -28.04 -19.45 -6.37
C GLU A 748 -29.55 -19.51 -6.68
N TYR A 749 -30.34 -20.14 -5.80
CA TYR A 749 -31.79 -20.23 -5.93
C TYR A 749 -32.57 -19.16 -5.15
N ALA A 750 -31.88 -18.30 -4.40
CA ALA A 750 -32.51 -17.25 -3.60
C ALA A 750 -33.06 -16.10 -4.48
N GLU A 751 -33.98 -15.30 -3.92
CA GLU A 751 -34.41 -14.07 -4.57
C GLU A 751 -33.23 -13.12 -4.78
N ASN A 752 -33.11 -12.58 -6.00
CA ASN A 752 -31.96 -11.79 -6.39
C ASN A 752 -32.05 -10.35 -5.84
N THR A 753 -31.56 -10.16 -4.62
CA THR A 753 -31.35 -8.83 -4.00
C THR A 753 -29.90 -8.37 -4.18
N PRO A 754 -29.58 -7.07 -4.12
CA PRO A 754 -28.20 -6.59 -4.21
C PRO A 754 -27.27 -7.23 -3.17
N GLU A 755 -27.73 -7.38 -1.94
CA GLU A 755 -26.96 -7.98 -0.85
C GLU A 755 -26.76 -9.50 -1.00
N SER A 756 -27.75 -10.24 -1.50
CA SER A 756 -27.59 -11.68 -1.79
C SER A 756 -26.69 -11.91 -3.01
N SER A 757 -26.80 -11.07 -4.04
CA SER A 757 -25.87 -11.03 -5.18
C SER A 757 -24.42 -10.80 -4.74
N PHE A 758 -24.19 -9.83 -3.84
CA PHE A 758 -22.86 -9.55 -3.31
C PHE A 758 -22.30 -10.75 -2.53
N VAL A 759 -23.10 -11.34 -1.63
CA VAL A 759 -22.69 -12.52 -0.84
C VAL A 759 -22.42 -13.71 -1.76
N LEU A 760 -23.27 -13.95 -2.76
CA LEU A 760 -23.05 -15.01 -3.75
C LEU A 760 -21.75 -14.81 -4.52
N HIS A 761 -21.47 -13.60 -5.00
CA HIS A 761 -20.21 -13.30 -5.70
C HIS A 761 -18.98 -13.46 -4.80
N LEU A 762 -19.06 -12.99 -3.55
CA LEU A 762 -17.97 -13.14 -2.57
C LEU A 762 -17.66 -14.61 -2.29
N LEU A 763 -18.69 -15.39 -1.96
CA LEU A 763 -18.52 -16.81 -1.66
C LEU A 763 -18.11 -17.60 -2.91
N SER A 764 -18.66 -17.31 -4.08
CA SER A 764 -18.27 -17.94 -5.34
C SER A 764 -16.81 -17.68 -5.68
N LEU A 765 -16.35 -16.42 -5.54
CA LEU A 765 -14.96 -16.06 -5.79
C LEU A 765 -14.03 -16.80 -4.83
N LEU A 766 -14.36 -16.84 -3.54
CA LEU A 766 -13.58 -17.56 -2.54
C LEU A 766 -13.55 -19.07 -2.79
N HIS A 767 -14.68 -19.65 -3.20
CA HIS A 767 -14.75 -21.06 -3.59
C HIS A 767 -13.81 -21.36 -4.76
N ASP A 768 -13.89 -20.54 -5.81
CA ASP A 768 -13.08 -20.67 -7.01
C ASP A 768 -11.58 -20.55 -6.68
N LEU A 769 -11.22 -19.55 -5.88
CA LEU A 769 -9.84 -19.35 -5.44
C LEU A 769 -9.35 -20.54 -4.62
N GLN A 770 -10.16 -21.06 -3.70
CA GLN A 770 -9.85 -22.24 -2.90
C GLN A 770 -9.64 -23.48 -3.77
N GLN A 771 -10.47 -23.72 -4.80
CA GLN A 771 -10.33 -24.89 -5.67
C GLN A 771 -9.09 -24.81 -6.58
N LYS A 772 -8.74 -23.60 -7.02
CA LYS A 772 -7.69 -23.38 -8.04
C LYS A 772 -6.32 -23.08 -7.43
N HIS A 773 -6.26 -22.55 -6.21
CA HIS A 773 -5.03 -22.02 -5.62
C HIS A 773 -4.79 -22.55 -4.20
N ARG A 774 -3.66 -23.23 -4.01
CA ARG A 774 -3.23 -23.81 -2.72
C ARG A 774 -3.20 -22.78 -1.58
N LEU A 775 -2.93 -21.51 -1.89
CA LEU A 775 -2.85 -20.43 -0.91
C LEU A 775 -4.19 -20.15 -0.23
N TYR A 776 -5.32 -20.41 -0.88
CA TYR A 776 -6.66 -20.22 -0.34
C TYR A 776 -7.22 -21.47 0.35
N HIS A 777 -6.47 -22.57 0.43
CA HIS A 777 -6.96 -23.80 1.06
C HIS A 777 -7.33 -23.61 2.54
N HIS A 778 -6.74 -22.62 3.22
CA HIS A 778 -7.07 -22.30 4.60
C HIS A 778 -8.50 -21.80 4.80
N MET A 779 -9.13 -21.27 3.76
CA MET A 779 -10.51 -20.80 3.78
C MET A 779 -11.53 -21.91 4.10
N THR A 780 -11.13 -23.19 3.96
CA THR A 780 -11.89 -24.35 4.47
C THR A 780 -12.13 -24.30 5.98
N THR A 781 -11.27 -23.61 6.73
CA THR A 781 -11.31 -23.52 8.20
C THR A 781 -11.85 -22.20 8.73
N THR A 782 -11.82 -21.11 7.94
CA THR A 782 -12.14 -19.73 8.37
C THR A 782 -13.54 -19.25 7.96
N ILE A 783 -13.98 -19.46 6.72
CA ILE A 783 -15.29 -18.97 6.27
C ILE A 783 -16.45 -19.67 7.01
N PRO A 784 -16.45 -21.00 7.18
CA PRO A 784 -17.51 -21.65 7.94
C PRO A 784 -17.50 -21.28 9.43
N SER A 785 -16.39 -20.70 9.88
CA SER A 785 -16.09 -20.40 11.27
C SER A 785 -16.65 -19.05 11.71
N GLN A 786 -16.70 -18.08 10.79
CA GLN A 786 -17.25 -16.74 11.03
C GLN A 786 -18.77 -16.67 10.83
N ILE A 787 -19.34 -17.54 10.00
CA ILE A 787 -20.80 -17.69 9.83
C ILE A 787 -21.45 -18.28 11.10
N ALA A 788 -20.67 -18.91 12.00
CA ALA A 788 -21.19 -19.60 13.17
C ALA A 788 -21.70 -18.70 14.31
N VAL A 789 -21.51 -17.38 14.26
CA VAL A 789 -22.12 -16.42 15.24
C VAL A 789 -23.56 -16.12 14.94
N VAL A 790 -23.88 -16.23 13.66
CA VAL A 790 -25.17 -15.87 13.09
C VAL A 790 -26.20 -16.98 13.35
N TYR A 791 -25.74 -18.22 13.52
CA TYR A 791 -26.53 -19.39 13.94
C TYR A 791 -26.44 -19.59 15.45
#